data_AF-A0A084ASB3-F1
#
_entry.id   AF-A0A084ASB3-F1
#
_cell.length_a   1.000
_cell.length_b   1.000
_cell.length_c   1.000
_cell.angle_alpha   90.00
_cell.angle_beta   90.00
_cell.angle_gamma   90.00
#
_symmetry.space_group_name_H-M   'P 1'
#
loop_
_entity.id
_entity.type
_entity.pdbx_description
1 polymer ?
#
loop_
_entity_poly.entity_id
_entity_poly.type
_entity_poly.pdbx_seq_one_letter_code
_entity_poly.pdbx_strand_id
1 'polypeptide(L)'
;MGHFLDRLRRRTARHSPINVHDDTPPQQKAAATHHGAPAGTEQTHPGEQHVVPRHEPPSGNLVVLGHVRRPQSQELTVSGQAPQIEDPSVQAGAPRKTQIGELVGQQAASATVEQHGANGKAHDSVPSDLWSAAYKEAVGQVDQEIGTLVRSGRNLEELFQNLNEANELQKDESILRRGMERIKKPMEYLQMILNVTSPAAGMNPASSVAFGVVQSVATLAIGVCGVEERLNQQITRMLEHIDIIDGCDALAQRLDAGMSIHMALVVVYKDLLLFYHAVLQVLTKKSVALAMMSEQLNERVPPVVEDFLHHSDQLRQHISNATSEVVKNIEKYFIDAMIQTHLGSQKITQRDTFHLELTRKTAPGACQWLIEEPTFRAWYNNTITKPLVIYGDMGCGKTVSMSFLIEHVQQLIESQIPHPMICYHYCRDDETGNDLYIFSSLLQQLMHQQPRLKVQFFRWLDNHPKSRPSPTQDPELLTKFFFDSAKDLGRPLYIVIDGLDECENAARNRLIASLKDHSAANPKIRVCLSSRYRKEIQDLLVGSSEIRIRADSSRDSTIVSHLVKKQLSFEEDETRDIVISRLSELAKGSAIWIQMAVDLLQSYPTDAPGDFEVYLRDDLPKSELSDLYAKLFSQVTQNLQPNKKTLTDALEILAVAERPLSITELGWAVAQRGSGAKATTVQSLKKFVSTKKFLGFISPFISNIDFEAKDKYQIRLAHQSIRQMILQTSPMQWAQLRDSDIAPDEVIFQRRSELHGMLVRACVRYCLMTDLEDKELFTEEQDQAQTFDDMPGMDVFDDEEEDKAGDAPCEDHVSLHKTEEQTFDPSDRGFGGFFTYASCYWLHHLRRAKEKHGLALSDILALTTAGTRKSQNWWDQYYRPDCTLKPDESQSRPGSLETLSIVFVFGSETLALELLGMLVQQSDAESVLEQKKNAADDLIRLGELHRLPLLISYSPDEDLKSCMDLFGKVMRYWAQAHQEMTKESEKRFEAIFNHMAGAFRIMVQQEWGNHMLCLAASYGCIPMLRRLFTAAALDPELKAEILRSPHRDEGRSKTAVYHQSVGDAAWNGHGDTVAFLLEQDGIDAHLHYVDIVGNNVFHKATRYGDVEMFRLLVSRFPEGVNHRNNDGDTPLQMLVFQQNNHEVVKFLLEVAHADVRCGFTDKSSDWHEPLRMATRYGDLAMCQTLVEIGGADPMSVFEQCGETLKFKDPLDREEMAGKLQEYLLCAK
;
A
#
# COMPACT_ATOMS: atom_id res chain seq x y z
N MET A 1 -22.59 7.70 -6.44
CA MET A 1 -23.22 6.50 -7.02
C MET A 1 -23.58 6.71 -8.49
N GLY A 2 -24.78 7.20 -8.86
CA GLY A 2 -25.26 7.18 -10.26
C GLY A 2 -24.27 7.64 -11.35
N HIS A 3 -23.60 8.78 -11.15
CA HIS A 3 -22.59 9.30 -12.10
C HIS A 3 -21.35 8.41 -12.34
N PHE A 4 -21.09 7.41 -11.49
CA PHE A 4 -19.97 6.48 -11.68
C PHE A 4 -20.34 5.35 -12.66
N LEU A 5 -21.50 4.72 -12.44
CA LEU A 5 -22.04 3.68 -13.31
C LEU A 5 -22.33 4.20 -14.73
N ASP A 6 -22.76 5.47 -14.84
CA ASP A 6 -23.01 6.12 -16.13
C ASP A 6 -21.71 6.45 -16.90
N ARG A 7 -20.57 6.62 -16.23
CA ARG A 7 -19.26 6.76 -16.90
C ARG A 7 -18.77 5.43 -17.47
N LEU A 8 -18.99 4.32 -16.76
CA LEU A 8 -18.67 2.97 -17.23
C LEU A 8 -19.47 2.63 -18.51
N ARG A 9 -20.80 2.83 -18.50
CA ARG A 9 -21.67 2.58 -19.67
C ARG A 9 -21.32 3.42 -20.91
N ARG A 10 -20.73 4.62 -20.74
CA ARG A 10 -20.32 5.48 -21.87
C ARG A 10 -18.99 5.07 -22.51
N ARG A 11 -18.15 4.25 -21.86
CA ARG A 11 -16.86 3.81 -22.41
C ARG A 11 -16.99 2.61 -23.37
N THR A 12 -17.97 1.73 -23.17
CA THR A 12 -18.18 0.55 -24.02
C THR A 12 -18.91 0.84 -25.33
N ALA A 13 -19.51 2.03 -25.49
CA ALA A 13 -20.33 2.41 -26.65
C ALA A 13 -19.56 3.13 -27.78
N ARG A 14 -18.24 2.94 -27.91
CA ARG A 14 -17.41 3.62 -28.93
C ARG A 14 -16.34 2.73 -29.60
N HIS A 15 -16.74 1.59 -30.16
CA HIS A 15 -16.06 1.05 -31.34
C HIS A 15 -17.09 0.46 -32.32
N SER A 16 -16.91 0.78 -33.61
CA SER A 16 -17.61 0.21 -34.75
C SER A 16 -16.65 0.25 -35.94
N PRO A 17 -16.66 -0.75 -36.84
CA PRO A 17 -15.54 -1.00 -37.74
C PRO A 17 -15.54 -0.08 -38.97
N ILE A 18 -14.35 0.20 -39.50
CA ILE A 18 -14.15 0.73 -40.85
C ILE A 18 -13.16 -0.17 -41.60
N ASN A 19 -13.42 -0.35 -42.89
CA ASN A 19 -12.91 -1.44 -43.73
C ASN A 19 -11.39 -1.49 -43.92
N VAL A 20 -10.90 -2.70 -44.15
CA VAL A 20 -9.64 -2.98 -44.86
C VAL A 20 -9.83 -2.74 -46.36
N HIS A 21 -8.80 -2.20 -47.02
CA HIS A 21 -8.51 -2.50 -48.41
C HIS A 21 -7.00 -2.51 -48.65
N ASP A 22 -6.61 -3.09 -49.78
CA ASP A 22 -5.29 -3.64 -50.07
C ASP A 22 -4.27 -2.60 -50.54
N ASP A 23 -2.98 -2.86 -50.31
CA ASP A 23 -2.02 -2.98 -51.42
C ASP A 23 -0.70 -3.68 -51.02
N THR A 24 -0.11 -4.43 -51.95
CA THR A 24 1.19 -5.12 -51.81
C THR A 24 1.84 -5.36 -53.19
N PRO A 25 3.12 -5.78 -53.31
CA PRO A 25 4.33 -5.48 -52.54
C PRO A 25 5.35 -4.73 -53.46
N PRO A 26 6.69 -4.87 -53.29
CA PRO A 26 7.38 -5.97 -54.00
C PRO A 26 8.56 -6.60 -53.23
N GLN A 27 9.21 -7.61 -53.85
CA GLN A 27 10.18 -8.51 -53.20
C GLN A 27 11.64 -8.44 -53.74
N GLN A 28 12.55 -9.07 -52.99
CA GLN A 28 13.75 -9.82 -53.44
C GLN A 28 14.93 -9.10 -54.15
N LYS A 29 16.11 -9.11 -53.50
CA LYS A 29 17.33 -9.91 -53.85
C LYS A 29 18.47 -9.57 -52.86
N ALA A 30 19.21 -10.47 -52.23
CA ALA A 30 19.82 -11.76 -52.61
C ALA A 30 21.14 -11.63 -53.40
N ALA A 31 22.27 -11.73 -52.68
CA ALA A 31 23.58 -12.14 -53.16
C ALA A 31 24.42 -12.65 -51.97
N ALA A 32 25.28 -13.65 -52.17
CA ALA A 32 26.09 -14.28 -51.13
C ALA A 32 27.55 -14.46 -51.60
N THR A 33 28.32 -15.28 -50.87
CA THR A 33 29.63 -15.91 -51.20
C THR A 33 30.92 -15.17 -50.78
N HIS A 34 32.05 -15.84 -50.48
CA HIS A 34 32.42 -17.26 -50.64
C HIS A 34 33.25 -17.86 -49.47
N HIS A 35 33.00 -19.16 -49.21
CA HIS A 35 33.87 -20.29 -48.77
C HIS A 35 35.19 -20.11 -47.99
N GLY A 36 35.47 -21.09 -47.11
CA GLY A 36 36.84 -21.36 -46.61
C GLY A 36 37.01 -22.42 -45.50
N ALA A 37 36.59 -23.67 -45.69
CA ALA A 37 37.00 -24.81 -44.83
C ALA A 37 38.16 -25.60 -45.51
N PRO A 38 39.03 -26.32 -44.76
CA PRO A 38 38.73 -27.72 -44.43
C PRO A 38 39.32 -28.27 -43.11
N ALA A 39 39.05 -29.57 -42.89
CA ALA A 39 39.40 -30.46 -41.77
C ALA A 39 40.86 -30.50 -41.25
N GLY A 40 41.04 -31.01 -40.02
CA GLY A 40 42.35 -31.28 -39.40
C GLY A 40 42.29 -32.16 -38.15
N THR A 41 42.49 -33.46 -38.35
CA THR A 41 42.60 -34.59 -37.40
C THR A 41 43.71 -34.50 -36.34
N GLU A 42 43.56 -35.30 -35.25
CA GLU A 42 44.65 -36.06 -34.58
C GLU A 42 45.74 -35.29 -33.77
N GLN A 43 46.53 -35.88 -32.84
CA GLN A 43 46.42 -37.01 -31.88
C GLN A 43 47.67 -36.98 -30.94
N THR A 44 47.81 -37.98 -30.05
CA THR A 44 48.99 -38.39 -29.25
C THR A 44 49.33 -37.59 -27.98
N HIS A 45 49.58 -38.13 -26.77
CA HIS A 45 50.17 -39.41 -26.26
C HIS A 45 51.72 -39.41 -26.14
N PRO A 46 52.37 -40.30 -25.33
CA PRO A 46 51.85 -41.28 -24.35
C PRO A 46 52.56 -41.30 -22.96
N GLY A 47 52.03 -42.13 -22.04
CA GLY A 47 52.85 -43.04 -21.21
C GLY A 47 53.26 -42.60 -19.78
N GLU A 48 53.65 -43.51 -18.88
CA GLU A 48 53.46 -44.98 -18.86
C GLU A 48 53.76 -45.60 -17.45
N GLN A 49 53.50 -46.90 -17.30
CA GLN A 49 54.12 -47.86 -16.35
C GLN A 49 53.84 -47.84 -14.83
N HIS A 50 52.90 -48.71 -14.42
CA HIS A 50 53.16 -50.01 -13.75
C HIS A 50 53.71 -50.19 -12.31
N VAL A 51 53.14 -51.25 -11.68
CA VAL A 51 53.72 -52.25 -10.75
C VAL A 51 53.49 -52.11 -9.22
N VAL A 52 53.30 -53.29 -8.61
CA VAL A 52 52.90 -53.60 -7.22
C VAL A 52 53.84 -54.70 -6.69
N PRO A 53 54.33 -54.65 -5.44
CA PRO A 53 54.13 -55.82 -4.56
C PRO A 53 53.95 -55.57 -3.05
N ARG A 54 53.20 -56.52 -2.46
CA ARG A 54 52.92 -56.88 -1.05
C ARG A 54 54.08 -56.77 -0.04
N HIS A 55 53.79 -56.52 1.25
CA HIS A 55 53.70 -57.57 2.31
C HIS A 55 53.23 -57.03 3.70
N GLU A 56 52.96 -57.95 4.64
CA GLU A 56 52.44 -57.75 6.03
C GLU A 56 53.52 -58.20 7.09
N PRO A 57 53.25 -58.38 8.42
CA PRO A 57 52.27 -57.76 9.33
C PRO A 57 52.95 -56.92 10.48
N PRO A 58 53.33 -57.40 11.70
CA PRO A 58 52.55 -58.02 12.81
C PRO A 58 52.72 -57.41 14.24
N SER A 59 51.78 -57.79 15.14
CA SER A 59 51.84 -57.82 16.63
C SER A 59 51.88 -56.49 17.45
N GLY A 60 51.19 -56.37 18.60
CA GLY A 60 50.14 -57.26 19.16
C GLY A 60 49.73 -57.02 20.64
N ASN A 61 48.63 -57.69 21.04
CA ASN A 61 48.25 -58.19 22.39
C ASN A 61 47.51 -57.33 23.47
N LEU A 62 46.29 -57.82 23.83
CA LEU A 62 45.67 -57.93 25.18
C LEU A 62 45.30 -56.60 25.93
N VAL A 63 44.33 -56.46 26.87
CA VAL A 63 43.26 -57.29 27.52
C VAL A 63 42.31 -56.31 28.30
N VAL A 64 41.04 -56.55 28.69
CA VAL A 64 39.86 -57.27 28.13
C VAL A 64 38.58 -56.93 28.97
N LEU A 65 37.37 -57.16 28.44
CA LEU A 65 36.02 -57.06 29.09
C LEU A 65 35.49 -55.66 29.47
N GLY A 66 34.17 -55.41 29.53
CA GLY A 66 33.03 -56.35 29.48
C GLY A 66 31.72 -55.83 28.85
N HIS A 67 30.71 -56.72 28.79
CA HIS A 67 29.43 -56.61 28.06
C HIS A 67 28.44 -55.55 28.65
N VAL A 68 27.58 -54.83 27.89
CA VAL A 68 26.64 -55.13 26.77
C VAL A 68 25.27 -55.71 27.20
N ARG A 69 24.19 -54.89 27.09
CA ARG A 69 22.98 -55.18 26.27
C ARG A 69 21.87 -54.09 26.27
N ARG A 70 21.20 -53.93 25.12
CA ARG A 70 19.75 -53.60 24.99
C ARG A 70 18.95 -54.93 25.05
N PRO A 71 17.64 -54.94 25.39
CA PRO A 71 16.54 -54.71 24.43
C PRO A 71 15.60 -53.58 24.90
N GLN A 72 14.68 -52.96 24.12
CA GLN A 72 13.76 -53.38 23.04
C GLN A 72 12.40 -53.97 23.52
N SER A 73 11.35 -53.13 23.38
CA SER A 73 9.94 -53.40 23.01
C SER A 73 9.11 -54.53 23.64
N GLN A 74 7.90 -54.19 24.15
CA GLN A 74 6.64 -54.89 23.85
C GLN A 74 5.38 -54.09 24.24
N GLU A 75 4.20 -54.57 23.83
CA GLU A 75 2.88 -53.91 23.87
C GLU A 75 1.88 -54.61 24.86
N LEU A 76 0.61 -54.16 24.82
CA LEU A 76 -0.65 -54.88 25.15
C LEU A 76 -1.26 -54.84 26.58
N THR A 77 -2.42 -54.14 26.62
CA THR A 77 -3.73 -54.51 27.25
C THR A 77 -3.98 -54.53 28.78
N VAL A 78 -4.86 -53.60 29.21
CA VAL A 78 -6.13 -53.79 29.95
C VAL A 78 -6.16 -54.59 31.27
N SER A 79 -6.54 -53.92 32.39
CA SER A 79 -7.75 -54.24 33.22
C SER A 79 -7.81 -53.48 34.57
N GLY A 80 -9.01 -53.36 35.17
CA GLY A 80 -9.18 -53.72 36.60
C GLY A 80 -9.39 -52.70 37.74
N GLN A 81 -10.48 -51.90 37.72
CA GLN A 81 -11.33 -51.54 38.90
C GLN A 81 -10.74 -50.85 40.18
N ALA A 82 -11.64 -50.46 41.11
CA ALA A 82 -11.37 -49.69 42.34
C ALA A 82 -12.28 -50.12 43.54
N PRO A 83 -11.94 -49.73 44.79
CA PRO A 83 -12.89 -49.45 45.89
C PRO A 83 -12.88 -47.94 46.29
N GLN A 84 -13.94 -47.26 46.78
CA GLN A 84 -14.77 -47.44 48.00
C GLN A 84 -14.03 -47.09 49.34
N ILE A 85 -14.57 -46.38 50.36
CA ILE A 85 -15.91 -45.75 50.59
C ILE A 85 -15.93 -44.73 51.79
N GLU A 86 -16.96 -43.86 51.86
CA GLU A 86 -17.57 -43.12 53.01
C GLU A 86 -16.96 -41.87 53.73
N ASP A 87 -17.85 -41.20 54.48
CA ASP A 87 -17.90 -39.84 55.10
C ASP A 87 -18.18 -39.99 56.64
N PRO A 88 -18.30 -38.97 57.57
CA PRO A 88 -19.50 -38.08 57.65
C PRO A 88 -19.44 -36.71 58.45
N SER A 89 -20.40 -35.82 58.14
CA SER A 89 -21.27 -35.00 59.08
C SER A 89 -20.80 -33.69 59.79
N VAL A 90 -21.66 -32.75 60.31
CA VAL A 90 -23.01 -32.13 59.99
C VAL A 90 -23.32 -30.98 61.02
N GLN A 91 -24.26 -30.04 60.70
CA GLN A 91 -25.09 -29.09 61.54
C GLN A 91 -24.95 -27.57 61.21
N ALA A 92 -25.58 -26.65 61.97
CA ALA A 92 -26.91 -26.00 61.75
C ALA A 92 -27.09 -24.77 62.70
N GLY A 93 -28.07 -23.85 62.62
CA GLY A 93 -29.14 -23.53 61.63
C GLY A 93 -30.34 -22.71 62.22
N ALA A 94 -31.11 -21.99 61.37
CA ALA A 94 -32.50 -21.45 61.61
C ALA A 94 -32.69 -20.22 62.59
N PRO A 95 -33.90 -19.57 62.73
CA PRO A 95 -34.81 -18.99 61.71
C PRO A 95 -35.71 -17.75 62.12
N ARG A 96 -36.64 -17.32 61.22
CA ARG A 96 -37.99 -16.64 61.47
C ARG A 96 -38.03 -15.12 61.85
N LYS A 97 -39.11 -14.30 61.62
CA LYS A 97 -40.47 -14.46 61.01
C LYS A 97 -41.18 -13.10 60.66
N THR A 98 -41.98 -13.03 59.55
CA THR A 98 -43.28 -12.31 59.30
C THR A 98 -43.48 -10.81 59.67
N GLN A 99 -44.32 -9.96 59.06
CA GLN A 99 -45.30 -9.93 57.93
C GLN A 99 -45.53 -8.41 57.58
N ILE A 100 -46.32 -7.86 56.64
CA ILE A 100 -47.38 -8.23 55.65
C ILE A 100 -47.28 -7.16 54.50
N GLY A 101 -47.92 -7.16 53.32
CA GLY A 101 -48.86 -8.05 52.62
C GLY A 101 -49.67 -7.30 51.53
N GLU A 102 -50.49 -8.05 50.77
CA GLU A 102 -51.59 -7.64 49.85
C GLU A 102 -51.28 -6.83 48.56
N LEU A 103 -51.81 -7.14 47.36
CA LEU A 103 -52.58 -8.32 46.89
C LEU A 103 -52.46 -8.49 45.33
N VAL A 104 -52.13 -9.72 44.88
CA VAL A 104 -52.63 -10.47 43.68
C VAL A 104 -52.60 -9.85 42.25
N GLY A 105 -52.18 -10.54 41.18
CA GLY A 105 -51.41 -11.80 41.03
C GLY A 105 -52.05 -12.96 40.23
N GLN A 106 -51.25 -13.63 39.39
CA GLN A 106 -51.35 -15.04 38.93
C GLN A 106 -50.00 -15.38 38.22
N GLN A 107 -49.13 -16.23 38.79
CA GLN A 107 -49.05 -17.71 38.62
C GLN A 107 -48.54 -18.13 37.22
N ALA A 108 -47.41 -18.83 37.01
CA ALA A 108 -46.56 -19.74 37.83
C ALA A 108 -47.24 -21.11 38.16
N ALA A 109 -46.56 -22.26 38.20
CA ALA A 109 -45.12 -22.57 38.10
C ALA A 109 -44.81 -24.06 37.75
N SER A 110 -43.56 -24.33 37.31
CA SER A 110 -42.68 -25.45 37.73
C SER A 110 -43.01 -26.95 37.47
N ALA A 111 -41.93 -27.76 37.49
CA ALA A 111 -41.86 -29.21 37.78
C ALA A 111 -42.27 -30.18 36.63
N THR A 112 -41.71 -31.39 36.44
CA THR A 112 -40.57 -32.10 37.11
C THR A 112 -40.11 -33.34 36.29
N VAL A 113 -38.89 -33.84 36.58
CA VAL A 113 -38.48 -35.27 36.60
C VAL A 113 -38.12 -36.02 35.29
N GLU A 114 -37.23 -37.01 35.48
CA GLU A 114 -36.79 -38.16 34.66
C GLU A 114 -35.88 -37.99 33.42
N GLN A 115 -34.64 -38.49 33.60
CA GLN A 115 -33.83 -39.07 32.53
C GLN A 115 -34.30 -40.52 32.26
N HIS A 116 -34.40 -40.92 30.99
CA HIS A 116 -34.01 -42.25 30.50
C HIS A 116 -33.41 -42.05 29.10
N GLY A 117 -32.26 -42.68 28.82
CA GLY A 117 -31.40 -42.29 27.71
C GLY A 117 -31.41 -43.23 26.50
N ALA A 118 -30.99 -42.69 25.35
CA ALA A 118 -30.54 -43.45 24.19
C ALA A 118 -29.42 -42.67 23.46
N ASN A 119 -28.49 -43.43 22.87
CA ASN A 119 -27.26 -43.01 22.17
C ASN A 119 -27.33 -41.68 21.41
N GLY A 120 -26.33 -40.81 21.61
CA GLY A 120 -26.12 -39.63 20.78
C GLY A 120 -25.42 -39.91 19.45
N LYS A 121 -25.66 -39.04 18.47
CA LYS A 121 -24.84 -38.79 17.27
C LYS A 121 -25.25 -37.43 16.68
N ALA A 122 -24.36 -36.86 15.85
CA ALA A 122 -24.48 -35.56 15.18
C ALA A 122 -24.57 -34.31 16.09
N HIS A 123 -23.56 -33.46 16.00
CA HIS A 123 -23.86 -32.05 15.72
C HIS A 123 -24.42 -32.03 14.29
N ASP A 124 -25.62 -31.50 14.08
CA ASP A 124 -26.15 -31.39 12.72
C ASP A 124 -25.36 -30.34 11.94
N SER A 125 -24.60 -30.83 10.95
CA SER A 125 -24.07 -30.00 9.87
C SER A 125 -25.23 -29.32 9.16
N VAL A 126 -25.07 -28.03 8.83
CA VAL A 126 -25.97 -27.35 7.88
C VAL A 126 -26.10 -28.24 6.64
N PRO A 127 -27.33 -28.63 6.22
CA PRO A 127 -27.49 -29.50 5.07
C PRO A 127 -26.82 -28.90 3.84
N SER A 128 -26.00 -29.67 3.14
CA SER A 128 -25.27 -29.23 1.93
C SER A 128 -26.18 -28.96 0.72
N ASP A 129 -27.48 -28.87 0.93
CA ASP A 129 -28.54 -28.79 -0.07
C ASP A 129 -29.80 -28.19 0.60
N LEU A 130 -29.81 -26.86 0.75
CA LEU A 130 -30.83 -26.13 1.55
C LEU A 130 -32.26 -26.39 1.02
N TRP A 131 -32.39 -26.47 -0.30
CA TRP A 131 -33.61 -26.77 -1.07
C TRP A 131 -34.17 -28.13 -0.70
N SER A 132 -33.32 -29.17 -0.65
CA SER A 132 -33.71 -30.50 -0.17
C SER A 132 -34.30 -30.44 1.24
N ALA A 133 -33.69 -29.66 2.14
CA ALA A 133 -34.18 -29.54 3.51
C ALA A 133 -35.53 -28.80 3.55
N ALA A 134 -35.59 -27.61 2.96
CA ALA A 134 -36.78 -26.76 2.93
C ALA A 134 -37.98 -27.44 2.24
N TYR A 135 -37.76 -28.13 1.12
CA TYR A 135 -38.82 -28.88 0.43
C TYR A 135 -39.27 -30.12 1.23
N LYS A 136 -38.35 -30.89 1.82
CA LYS A 136 -38.72 -32.05 2.67
C LYS A 136 -39.50 -31.60 3.92
N GLU A 137 -39.13 -30.45 4.48
CA GLU A 137 -39.85 -29.83 5.59
C GLU A 137 -41.24 -29.33 5.15
N ALA A 138 -41.33 -28.59 4.05
CA ALA A 138 -42.60 -28.13 3.48
C ALA A 138 -43.57 -29.30 3.23
N VAL A 139 -43.12 -30.37 2.56
CA VAL A 139 -43.89 -31.62 2.35
C VAL A 139 -44.26 -32.33 3.66
N GLY A 140 -43.53 -32.09 4.75
CA GLY A 140 -43.87 -32.53 6.11
C GLY A 140 -44.87 -31.63 6.84
N GLN A 141 -45.00 -30.36 6.44
CA GLN A 141 -45.93 -29.37 6.99
C GLN A 141 -47.28 -29.30 6.24
N VAL A 142 -47.47 -30.03 5.15
CA VAL A 142 -48.77 -30.18 4.45
C VAL A 142 -49.49 -31.46 4.90
N ASP A 143 -50.83 -31.46 4.84
CA ASP A 143 -51.68 -32.58 5.28
C ASP A 143 -51.27 -33.95 4.71
N GLN A 144 -51.50 -35.02 5.49
CA GLN A 144 -51.07 -36.38 5.14
C GLN A 144 -51.61 -36.89 3.80
N GLU A 145 -52.82 -36.49 3.37
CA GLU A 145 -53.32 -36.79 2.03
C GLU A 145 -52.48 -36.09 0.95
N ILE A 146 -52.10 -34.83 1.15
CA ILE A 146 -51.32 -34.04 0.18
C ILE A 146 -49.89 -34.60 0.09
N GLY A 147 -49.27 -34.87 1.24
CA GLY A 147 -47.94 -35.48 1.35
C GLY A 147 -47.87 -36.94 0.86
N THR A 148 -48.99 -37.62 0.64
CA THR A 148 -49.05 -38.96 0.00
C THR A 148 -49.45 -38.90 -1.48
N LEU A 149 -50.31 -37.95 -1.88
CA LEU A 149 -50.60 -37.63 -3.28
C LEU A 149 -49.32 -37.25 -4.04
N VAL A 150 -48.52 -36.33 -3.51
CA VAL A 150 -47.26 -35.86 -4.14
C VAL A 150 -46.23 -37.00 -4.26
N ARG A 151 -46.14 -37.86 -3.24
CA ARG A 151 -45.16 -38.98 -3.21
C ARG A 151 -45.57 -40.22 -4.02
N SER A 152 -46.82 -40.32 -4.47
CA SER A 152 -47.33 -41.56 -5.11
C SER A 152 -47.32 -41.55 -6.64
N GLY A 153 -47.36 -40.37 -7.28
CA GLY A 153 -47.18 -40.15 -8.74
C GLY A 153 -48.33 -40.66 -9.64
N ARG A 154 -48.95 -41.79 -9.30
CA ARG A 154 -49.96 -42.52 -10.11
C ARG A 154 -51.18 -41.71 -10.50
N ASN A 155 -51.52 -40.67 -9.73
CA ASN A 155 -52.71 -39.87 -9.97
C ASN A 155 -52.61 -38.99 -11.22
N LEU A 156 -51.41 -38.74 -11.78
CA LEU A 156 -51.27 -38.00 -13.05
C LEU A 156 -51.76 -38.83 -14.26
N GLU A 157 -51.45 -40.13 -14.31
CA GLU A 157 -51.99 -41.02 -15.34
C GLU A 157 -53.51 -41.18 -15.20
N GLU A 158 -54.02 -41.34 -13.97
CA GLU A 158 -55.47 -41.39 -13.75
C GLU A 158 -56.15 -40.06 -14.12
N LEU A 159 -55.49 -38.90 -13.89
CA LEU A 159 -55.97 -37.58 -14.34
C LEU A 159 -56.09 -37.53 -15.87
N PHE A 160 -55.03 -37.91 -16.59
CA PHE A 160 -55.03 -37.96 -18.06
C PHE A 160 -56.09 -38.93 -18.59
N GLN A 161 -56.30 -40.07 -17.95
CA GLN A 161 -57.31 -41.02 -18.37
C GLN A 161 -58.74 -40.49 -18.13
N ASN A 162 -59.04 -39.93 -16.95
CA ASN A 162 -60.34 -39.32 -16.66
C ASN A 162 -60.65 -38.13 -17.61
N LEU A 163 -59.65 -37.30 -17.95
CA LEU A 163 -59.81 -36.19 -18.90
C LEU A 163 -60.06 -36.68 -20.35
N ASN A 164 -59.37 -37.73 -20.78
CA ASN A 164 -59.60 -38.35 -22.10
C ASN A 164 -60.97 -39.04 -22.17
N GLU A 165 -61.41 -39.73 -21.12
CA GLU A 165 -62.73 -40.36 -21.03
C GLU A 165 -63.86 -39.32 -21.02
N ALA A 166 -63.70 -38.19 -20.32
CA ALA A 166 -64.64 -37.07 -20.37
C ALA A 166 -64.73 -36.43 -21.77
N ASN A 167 -63.59 -36.27 -22.46
CA ASN A 167 -63.54 -35.77 -23.83
C ASN A 167 -64.21 -36.74 -24.84
N GLU A 168 -64.09 -38.06 -24.64
CA GLU A 168 -64.79 -39.07 -25.44
C GLU A 168 -66.31 -39.13 -25.15
N LEU A 169 -66.78 -38.63 -24.01
CA LEU A 169 -68.20 -38.58 -23.65
C LEU A 169 -68.93 -37.33 -24.21
N GLN A 170 -68.27 -36.19 -24.34
CA GLN A 170 -68.88 -34.92 -24.80
C GLN A 170 -68.76 -34.67 -26.31
N LYS A 171 -69.19 -35.63 -27.15
CA LYS A 171 -68.94 -35.59 -28.61
C LYS A 171 -69.61 -34.46 -29.42
N ASP A 172 -70.59 -33.74 -28.87
CA ASP A 172 -71.38 -32.73 -29.61
C ASP A 172 -71.02 -31.26 -29.30
N GLU A 173 -70.19 -30.94 -28.28
CA GLU A 173 -69.86 -29.54 -27.94
C GLU A 173 -68.55 -29.04 -28.58
N SER A 174 -68.70 -28.30 -29.69
CA SER A 174 -67.57 -27.85 -30.54
C SER A 174 -66.54 -26.91 -29.91
N ILE A 175 -66.81 -26.35 -28.72
CA ILE A 175 -65.90 -25.45 -28.00
C ILE A 175 -64.79 -26.25 -27.31
N LEU A 176 -65.15 -27.35 -26.63
CA LEU A 176 -64.24 -28.22 -25.88
C LEU A 176 -63.06 -28.70 -26.74
N ARG A 177 -63.41 -29.26 -27.90
CA ARG A 177 -62.46 -29.81 -28.88
C ARG A 177 -61.47 -28.74 -29.36
N ARG A 178 -61.91 -27.49 -29.53
CA ARG A 178 -61.08 -26.38 -29.99
C ARG A 178 -60.13 -25.84 -28.90
N GLY A 179 -60.44 -26.10 -27.63
CA GLY A 179 -59.48 -26.00 -26.52
C GLY A 179 -58.49 -27.15 -26.55
N MET A 180 -58.96 -28.40 -26.46
CA MET A 180 -58.13 -29.62 -26.43
C MET A 180 -57.12 -29.72 -27.58
N GLU A 181 -57.50 -29.37 -28.83
CA GLU A 181 -56.59 -29.38 -29.98
C GLU A 181 -55.43 -28.36 -29.86
N ARG A 182 -55.53 -27.34 -29.00
CA ARG A 182 -54.42 -26.40 -28.68
C ARG A 182 -53.48 -26.93 -27.60
N ILE A 183 -54.02 -27.60 -26.58
CA ILE A 183 -53.27 -28.13 -25.42
C ILE A 183 -52.47 -29.39 -25.80
N LYS A 184 -52.93 -30.13 -26.83
CA LYS A 184 -52.34 -31.41 -27.26
C LYS A 184 -50.82 -31.34 -27.49
N LYS A 185 -50.31 -30.30 -28.15
CA LYS A 185 -48.86 -30.15 -28.41
C LYS A 185 -48.05 -29.90 -27.13
N PRO A 186 -48.41 -28.94 -26.25
CA PRO A 186 -47.83 -28.84 -24.92
C PRO A 186 -47.87 -30.14 -24.11
N MET A 187 -48.98 -30.89 -24.16
CA MET A 187 -49.08 -32.21 -23.50
C MET A 187 -48.12 -33.25 -24.08
N GLU A 188 -48.01 -33.36 -25.41
CA GLU A 188 -47.05 -34.24 -26.08
C GLU A 188 -45.60 -33.87 -25.69
N TYR A 189 -45.29 -32.59 -25.55
CA TYR A 189 -43.98 -32.08 -25.12
C TYR A 189 -43.70 -32.34 -23.62
N LEU A 190 -44.69 -32.18 -22.74
CA LEU A 190 -44.56 -32.50 -21.32
C LEU A 190 -44.44 -34.01 -21.06
N GLN A 191 -45.18 -34.83 -21.82
CA GLN A 191 -45.03 -36.28 -21.77
C GLN A 191 -43.64 -36.71 -22.28
N MET A 192 -43.07 -35.99 -23.24
CA MET A 192 -41.66 -36.17 -23.64
C MET A 192 -40.69 -35.78 -22.52
N ILE A 193 -40.87 -34.62 -21.86
CA ILE A 193 -40.01 -34.18 -20.74
C ILE A 193 -40.06 -35.17 -19.57
N LEU A 194 -41.25 -35.58 -19.11
CA LEU A 194 -41.40 -36.54 -18.01
C LEU A 194 -40.70 -37.88 -18.32
N ASN A 195 -40.83 -38.38 -19.55
CA ASN A 195 -40.13 -39.59 -19.99
C ASN A 195 -38.61 -39.39 -20.08
N VAL A 196 -38.14 -38.22 -20.52
CA VAL A 196 -36.71 -37.87 -20.60
C VAL A 196 -36.08 -37.70 -19.21
N THR A 197 -36.83 -37.26 -18.19
CA THR A 197 -36.31 -37.16 -16.81
C THR A 197 -36.07 -38.53 -16.12
N SER A 198 -36.54 -39.64 -16.69
CA SER A 198 -36.45 -40.97 -16.07
C SER A 198 -35.03 -41.52 -15.83
N PRO A 199 -33.96 -41.03 -16.47
CA PRO A 199 -32.57 -41.32 -16.06
C PRO A 199 -31.80 -40.08 -15.57
N ALA A 200 -32.33 -38.86 -15.73
CA ALA A 200 -31.61 -37.61 -15.49
C ALA A 200 -31.66 -37.13 -14.02
N ALA A 201 -32.25 -37.90 -13.11
CA ALA A 201 -32.42 -37.58 -11.69
C ALA A 201 -31.13 -37.67 -10.84
N GLY A 202 -29.96 -37.34 -11.43
CA GLY A 202 -28.66 -37.30 -10.76
C GLY A 202 -28.37 -35.99 -10.02
N MET A 203 -29.01 -34.89 -10.43
CA MET A 203 -28.92 -33.59 -9.77
C MET A 203 -30.31 -33.10 -9.33
N ASN A 204 -30.42 -32.82 -8.04
CA ASN A 204 -31.61 -32.43 -7.26
C ASN A 204 -33.00 -32.94 -7.73
N PRO A 205 -33.44 -34.14 -7.30
CA PRO A 205 -34.71 -34.73 -7.74
C PRO A 205 -35.97 -34.08 -7.13
N ALA A 206 -35.84 -33.07 -6.26
CA ALA A 206 -36.97 -32.40 -5.61
C ALA A 206 -37.54 -31.25 -6.47
N SER A 207 -36.69 -30.29 -6.85
CA SER A 207 -37.09 -29.07 -7.57
C SER A 207 -37.58 -29.39 -8.99
N SER A 208 -36.83 -30.18 -9.75
CA SER A 208 -37.17 -30.56 -11.13
C SER A 208 -38.52 -31.29 -11.23
N VAL A 209 -38.79 -32.21 -10.31
CA VAL A 209 -40.09 -32.93 -10.26
C VAL A 209 -41.22 -31.99 -9.85
N ALA A 210 -41.04 -31.15 -8.82
CA ALA A 210 -42.06 -30.19 -8.41
C ALA A 210 -42.37 -29.16 -9.51
N PHE A 211 -41.33 -28.61 -10.15
CA PHE A 211 -41.46 -27.64 -11.24
C PHE A 211 -42.13 -28.27 -12.47
N GLY A 212 -41.66 -29.41 -12.96
CA GLY A 212 -42.25 -30.10 -14.11
C GLY A 212 -43.71 -30.51 -13.87
N VAL A 213 -44.07 -30.88 -12.64
CA VAL A 213 -45.45 -31.20 -12.24
C VAL A 213 -46.33 -29.95 -12.13
N VAL A 214 -45.84 -28.86 -11.50
CA VAL A 214 -46.57 -27.58 -11.42
C VAL A 214 -46.76 -26.98 -12.82
N GLN A 215 -45.72 -26.98 -13.66
CA GLN A 215 -45.79 -26.52 -15.05
C GLN A 215 -46.74 -27.39 -15.89
N SER A 216 -46.76 -28.71 -15.67
CA SER A 216 -47.74 -29.62 -16.32
C SER A 216 -49.18 -29.28 -15.94
N VAL A 217 -49.43 -29.13 -14.63
CA VAL A 217 -50.78 -28.87 -14.10
C VAL A 217 -51.24 -27.45 -14.40
N ALA A 218 -50.34 -26.45 -14.41
CA ALA A 218 -50.62 -25.11 -14.89
C ALA A 218 -50.95 -25.09 -16.39
N THR A 219 -50.22 -25.84 -17.23
CA THR A 219 -50.50 -25.96 -18.67
C THR A 219 -51.86 -26.62 -18.93
N LEU A 220 -52.20 -27.67 -18.17
CA LEU A 220 -53.54 -28.28 -18.19
C LEU A 220 -54.63 -27.31 -17.71
N ALA A 221 -54.38 -26.57 -16.62
CA ALA A 221 -55.33 -25.60 -16.07
C ALA A 221 -55.57 -24.41 -17.01
N ILE A 222 -54.53 -23.81 -17.60
CA ILE A 222 -54.62 -22.78 -18.65
C ILE A 222 -55.40 -23.30 -19.86
N GLY A 223 -55.19 -24.57 -20.21
CA GLY A 223 -55.94 -25.26 -21.26
C GLY A 223 -57.43 -25.41 -20.98
N VAL A 224 -57.79 -25.85 -19.77
CA VAL A 224 -59.18 -26.02 -19.31
C VAL A 224 -59.87 -24.67 -19.09
N CYS A 225 -59.15 -23.67 -18.55
CA CYS A 225 -59.67 -22.35 -18.18
C CYS A 225 -59.52 -21.30 -19.30
N GLY A 226 -59.25 -21.72 -20.54
CA GLY A 226 -58.98 -20.86 -21.70
C GLY A 226 -60.14 -19.97 -22.19
N VAL A 227 -61.08 -19.65 -21.30
CA VAL A 227 -62.25 -18.77 -21.48
C VAL A 227 -62.14 -17.54 -20.57
N GLU A 228 -61.37 -17.58 -19.47
CA GLU A 228 -61.29 -16.48 -18.49
C GLU A 228 -59.87 -15.88 -18.37
N GLU A 229 -59.73 -14.65 -18.84
CA GLU A 229 -58.42 -13.98 -19.02
C GLU A 229 -57.73 -13.59 -17.70
N ARG A 230 -58.49 -13.31 -16.64
CA ARG A 230 -57.97 -12.86 -15.34
C ARG A 230 -57.13 -13.94 -14.64
N LEU A 231 -57.65 -15.16 -14.56
CA LEU A 231 -56.97 -16.27 -13.89
C LEU A 231 -55.66 -16.64 -14.59
N ASN A 232 -55.67 -16.59 -15.93
CA ASN A 232 -54.48 -16.82 -16.76
C ASN A 232 -53.35 -15.82 -16.42
N GLN A 233 -53.67 -14.52 -16.33
CA GLN A 233 -52.69 -13.49 -15.95
C GLN A 233 -52.11 -13.69 -14.54
N GLN A 234 -52.90 -14.19 -13.58
CA GLN A 234 -52.40 -14.51 -12.23
C GLN A 234 -51.42 -15.69 -12.26
N ILE A 235 -51.74 -16.76 -12.99
CA ILE A 235 -50.85 -17.93 -13.14
C ILE A 235 -49.57 -17.55 -13.90
N THR A 236 -49.63 -16.67 -14.91
CA THR A 236 -48.42 -16.17 -15.58
C THR A 236 -47.49 -15.44 -14.61
N ARG A 237 -48.02 -14.52 -13.79
CA ARG A 237 -47.20 -13.80 -12.78
C ARG A 237 -46.60 -14.71 -11.72
N MET A 238 -47.31 -15.78 -11.35
CA MET A 238 -46.81 -16.80 -10.44
C MET A 238 -45.56 -17.48 -11.03
N LEU A 239 -45.62 -17.88 -12.31
CA LEU A 239 -44.49 -18.49 -13.02
C LEU A 239 -43.31 -17.52 -13.13
N GLU A 240 -43.56 -16.23 -13.46
CA GLU A 240 -42.55 -15.15 -13.50
C GLU A 240 -41.83 -14.89 -12.14
N HIS A 241 -42.32 -15.46 -11.03
CA HIS A 241 -41.73 -15.33 -9.70
C HIS A 241 -41.06 -16.62 -9.19
N ILE A 242 -41.10 -17.72 -9.94
CA ILE A 242 -40.41 -18.95 -9.56
C ILE A 242 -38.89 -18.81 -9.74
N ASP A 243 -38.42 -18.08 -10.76
CA ASP A 243 -37.01 -17.78 -11.07
C ASP A 243 -36.22 -17.17 -9.88
N ILE A 244 -36.91 -16.65 -8.86
CA ILE A 244 -36.31 -16.13 -7.61
C ILE A 244 -35.64 -17.27 -6.81
N ILE A 245 -36.15 -18.50 -6.92
CA ILE A 245 -35.66 -19.68 -6.20
C ILE A 245 -34.24 -20.05 -6.68
N ASP A 246 -34.01 -20.00 -7.99
CA ASP A 246 -32.72 -20.35 -8.61
C ASP A 246 -31.60 -19.37 -8.23
N GLY A 247 -31.95 -18.11 -7.92
CA GLY A 247 -31.00 -17.09 -7.47
C GLY A 247 -30.42 -17.28 -6.06
N CYS A 248 -30.76 -18.37 -5.36
CA CYS A 248 -30.39 -18.57 -3.95
C CYS A 248 -29.07 -19.33 -3.71
N ASP A 249 -28.60 -20.16 -4.66
CA ASP A 249 -27.46 -21.07 -4.49
C ASP A 249 -26.19 -20.37 -3.96
N ALA A 250 -25.81 -19.25 -4.59
CA ALA A 250 -24.56 -18.53 -4.31
C ALA A 250 -24.52 -17.83 -2.94
N LEU A 251 -25.67 -17.63 -2.28
CA LEU A 251 -25.78 -16.83 -1.04
C LEU A 251 -25.93 -17.69 0.21
N ALA A 252 -26.61 -18.85 0.12
CA ALA A 252 -26.91 -19.69 1.27
C ALA A 252 -25.66 -20.24 1.99
N GLN A 253 -24.56 -20.45 1.27
CA GLN A 253 -23.35 -21.08 1.81
C GLN A 253 -22.42 -20.13 2.59
N ARG A 254 -22.70 -18.80 2.62
CA ARG A 254 -21.70 -17.78 3.02
C ARG A 254 -22.19 -16.79 4.10
N LEU A 255 -23.33 -17.03 4.74
CA LEU A 255 -23.98 -16.09 5.67
C LEU A 255 -24.75 -16.77 6.81
N ASP A 256 -24.71 -16.15 8.00
CA ASP A 256 -25.58 -16.48 9.15
C ASP A 256 -27.09 -16.33 8.83
N ALA A 257 -27.42 -15.57 7.77
CA ALA A 257 -28.79 -15.37 7.29
C ALA A 257 -29.48 -16.64 6.74
N GLY A 258 -28.74 -17.75 6.55
CA GLY A 258 -29.23 -18.99 5.93
C GLY A 258 -30.53 -19.54 6.52
N MET A 259 -30.73 -19.46 7.85
CA MET A 259 -32.00 -19.88 8.48
C MET A 259 -33.20 -19.01 8.06
N SER A 260 -33.02 -17.71 7.81
CA SER A 260 -34.11 -16.83 7.37
C SER A 260 -34.52 -17.11 5.93
N ILE A 261 -33.55 -17.41 5.06
CA ILE A 261 -33.79 -17.80 3.66
C ILE A 261 -34.47 -19.18 3.64
N HIS A 262 -33.98 -20.16 4.42
CA HIS A 262 -34.61 -21.48 4.58
C HIS A 262 -36.08 -21.36 5.00
N MET A 263 -36.38 -20.59 6.05
CA MET A 263 -37.76 -20.45 6.53
C MET A 263 -38.69 -19.79 5.51
N ALA A 264 -38.23 -18.77 4.78
CA ALA A 264 -39.00 -18.18 3.68
C ALA A 264 -39.23 -19.20 2.54
N LEU A 265 -38.21 -19.98 2.19
CA LEU A 265 -38.26 -21.00 1.14
C LEU A 265 -39.20 -22.18 1.49
N VAL A 266 -39.27 -22.58 2.76
CA VAL A 266 -40.25 -23.57 3.27
C VAL A 266 -41.69 -23.10 3.00
N VAL A 267 -41.99 -21.82 3.23
CA VAL A 267 -43.33 -21.26 2.97
C VAL A 267 -43.62 -21.21 1.47
N VAL A 268 -42.69 -20.72 0.65
CA VAL A 268 -42.86 -20.68 -0.81
C VAL A 268 -43.08 -22.09 -1.40
N TYR A 269 -42.37 -23.12 -0.93
CA TYR A 269 -42.63 -24.51 -1.33
C TYR A 269 -43.99 -25.04 -0.83
N LYS A 270 -44.43 -24.64 0.36
CA LYS A 270 -45.76 -25.01 0.89
C LYS A 270 -46.88 -24.47 0.00
N ASP A 271 -46.78 -23.22 -0.45
CA ASP A 271 -47.78 -22.59 -1.31
C ASP A 271 -47.84 -23.25 -2.69
N LEU A 272 -46.68 -23.63 -3.26
CA LEU A 272 -46.60 -24.43 -4.49
C LEU A 272 -47.29 -25.81 -4.36
N LEU A 273 -47.12 -26.48 -3.21
CA LEU A 273 -47.77 -27.77 -2.91
C LEU A 273 -49.29 -27.63 -2.71
N LEU A 274 -49.73 -26.53 -2.08
CA LEU A 274 -51.15 -26.19 -1.93
C LEU A 274 -51.80 -25.85 -3.27
N PHE A 275 -51.11 -25.10 -4.15
CA PHE A 275 -51.56 -24.82 -5.51
C PHE A 275 -51.76 -26.11 -6.32
N TYR A 276 -50.76 -27.01 -6.32
CA TYR A 276 -50.84 -28.31 -6.98
C TYR A 276 -52.03 -29.14 -6.47
N HIS A 277 -52.25 -29.17 -5.15
CA HIS A 277 -53.38 -29.88 -4.56
C HIS A 277 -54.74 -29.26 -4.92
N ALA A 278 -54.85 -27.93 -4.90
CA ALA A 278 -56.08 -27.22 -5.23
C ALA A 278 -56.55 -27.52 -6.67
N VAL A 279 -55.63 -27.55 -7.64
CA VAL A 279 -55.95 -27.88 -9.03
C VAL A 279 -56.26 -29.37 -9.21
N LEU A 280 -55.48 -30.28 -8.59
CA LEU A 280 -55.79 -31.72 -8.60
C LEU A 280 -57.17 -32.05 -8.02
N GLN A 281 -57.58 -31.40 -6.92
CA GLN A 281 -58.90 -31.62 -6.32
C GLN A 281 -60.07 -31.29 -7.26
N VAL A 282 -59.91 -30.34 -8.19
CA VAL A 282 -60.97 -30.01 -9.15
C VAL A 282 -60.95 -31.00 -10.32
N LEU A 283 -59.77 -31.25 -10.89
CA LEU A 283 -59.62 -32.06 -12.11
C LEU A 283 -59.84 -33.58 -11.90
N THR A 284 -59.72 -34.10 -10.67
CA THR A 284 -59.93 -35.55 -10.37
C THR A 284 -61.40 -35.95 -10.12
N LYS A 285 -62.34 -35.01 -10.02
CA LYS A 285 -63.75 -35.31 -9.70
C LYS A 285 -64.52 -35.84 -10.90
N LYS A 286 -64.78 -37.16 -10.92
CA LYS A 286 -65.39 -37.93 -12.03
C LYS A 286 -66.86 -37.61 -12.39
N SER A 287 -67.37 -36.41 -12.11
CA SER A 287 -68.78 -36.03 -12.34
C SER A 287 -69.06 -34.52 -12.48
N VAL A 288 -68.05 -33.68 -12.69
CA VAL A 288 -68.22 -32.20 -12.80
C VAL A 288 -68.17 -31.77 -14.27
N ALA A 289 -69.11 -30.93 -14.71
CA ALA A 289 -69.10 -30.33 -16.04
C ALA A 289 -68.04 -29.22 -16.14
N LEU A 290 -67.37 -29.08 -17.28
CA LEU A 290 -66.19 -28.21 -17.42
C LEU A 290 -66.44 -26.71 -17.14
N ALA A 291 -67.66 -26.20 -17.34
CA ALA A 291 -68.04 -24.85 -16.90
C ALA A 291 -67.92 -24.68 -15.37
N MET A 292 -68.36 -25.67 -14.59
CA MET A 292 -68.24 -25.69 -13.12
C MET A 292 -66.80 -25.97 -12.65
N MET A 293 -65.96 -26.63 -13.47
CA MET A 293 -64.53 -26.76 -13.17
C MET A 293 -63.83 -25.40 -13.25
N SER A 294 -64.13 -24.59 -14.28
CA SER A 294 -63.60 -23.23 -14.41
C SER A 294 -64.01 -22.34 -13.23
N GLU A 295 -65.27 -22.41 -12.81
CA GLU A 295 -65.81 -21.67 -11.66
C GLU A 295 -65.11 -22.07 -10.34
N GLN A 296 -64.94 -23.38 -10.08
CA GLN A 296 -64.23 -23.87 -8.88
C GLN A 296 -62.72 -23.56 -8.87
N LEU A 297 -62.09 -23.47 -10.04
CA LEU A 297 -60.68 -23.04 -10.14
C LEU A 297 -60.54 -21.53 -9.88
N ASN A 298 -61.46 -20.71 -10.41
CA ASN A 298 -61.47 -19.27 -10.19
C ASN A 298 -61.82 -18.88 -8.73
N GLU A 299 -62.56 -19.72 -8.00
CA GLU A 299 -62.76 -19.55 -6.55
C GLU A 299 -61.50 -19.91 -5.74
N ARG A 300 -60.81 -21.00 -6.09
CA ARG A 300 -59.81 -21.64 -5.22
C ARG A 300 -58.34 -21.30 -5.52
N VAL A 301 -58.02 -20.95 -6.77
CA VAL A 301 -56.63 -20.71 -7.19
C VAL A 301 -56.14 -19.29 -6.87
N PRO A 302 -56.92 -18.21 -7.09
CA PRO A 302 -56.43 -16.84 -6.85
C PRO A 302 -55.87 -16.55 -5.45
N PRO A 303 -56.45 -17.04 -4.33
CA PRO A 303 -55.89 -16.81 -3.00
C PRO A 303 -54.48 -17.40 -2.83
N VAL A 304 -54.29 -18.66 -3.26
CA VAL A 304 -52.99 -19.36 -3.16
C VAL A 304 -51.92 -18.70 -4.04
N VAL A 305 -52.32 -18.12 -5.18
CA VAL A 305 -51.42 -17.32 -6.03
C VAL A 305 -51.05 -15.99 -5.37
N GLU A 306 -51.98 -15.35 -4.66
CA GLU A 306 -51.72 -14.08 -3.94
C GLU A 306 -50.81 -14.31 -2.72
N ASP A 307 -51.03 -15.39 -1.95
CA ASP A 307 -50.14 -15.83 -0.87
C ASP A 307 -48.74 -16.17 -1.39
N PHE A 308 -48.62 -16.99 -2.45
CA PHE A 308 -47.33 -17.33 -3.07
C PHE A 308 -46.57 -16.08 -3.52
N LEU A 309 -47.23 -15.14 -4.21
CA LEU A 309 -46.60 -13.90 -4.67
C LEU A 309 -46.08 -13.09 -3.48
N HIS A 310 -46.86 -12.97 -2.41
CA HIS A 310 -46.45 -12.26 -1.20
C HIS A 310 -45.21 -12.90 -0.54
N HIS A 311 -45.17 -14.22 -0.38
CA HIS A 311 -44.02 -14.91 0.20
C HIS A 311 -42.79 -14.91 -0.75
N SER A 312 -42.99 -14.91 -2.07
CA SER A 312 -41.91 -14.79 -3.06
C SER A 312 -41.22 -13.42 -3.00
N ASP A 313 -41.97 -12.33 -2.77
CA ASP A 313 -41.39 -10.99 -2.59
C ASP A 313 -40.70 -10.84 -1.22
N GLN A 314 -41.21 -11.48 -0.17
CA GLN A 314 -40.48 -11.58 1.12
C GLN A 314 -39.14 -12.30 0.93
N LEU A 315 -39.12 -13.46 0.25
CA LEU A 315 -37.90 -14.20 -0.09
C LEU A 315 -36.91 -13.32 -0.89
N ARG A 316 -37.40 -12.63 -1.93
CA ARG A 316 -36.63 -11.65 -2.71
C ARG A 316 -36.03 -10.53 -1.85
N GLN A 317 -36.76 -10.04 -0.84
CA GLN A 317 -36.26 -9.04 0.11
C GLN A 317 -35.17 -9.61 1.04
N HIS A 318 -35.33 -10.83 1.55
CA HIS A 318 -34.31 -11.52 2.36
C HIS A 318 -33.01 -11.74 1.55
N ILE A 319 -33.12 -12.21 0.30
CA ILE A 319 -32.02 -12.35 -0.65
C ILE A 319 -31.31 -10.99 -0.86
N SER A 320 -32.06 -9.92 -1.15
CA SER A 320 -31.48 -8.59 -1.40
C SER A 320 -30.72 -8.03 -0.19
N ASN A 321 -31.24 -8.24 1.03
CA ASN A 321 -30.56 -7.87 2.27
C ASN A 321 -29.26 -8.68 2.46
N ALA A 322 -29.31 -10.00 2.24
CA ALA A 322 -28.17 -10.90 2.31
C ALA A 322 -27.04 -10.49 1.33
N THR A 323 -27.36 -10.24 0.05
CA THR A 323 -26.40 -9.75 -0.95
C THR A 323 -25.81 -8.39 -0.53
N SER A 324 -26.63 -7.50 0.03
CA SER A 324 -26.17 -6.20 0.54
C SER A 324 -25.22 -6.34 1.74
N GLU A 325 -25.30 -7.42 2.53
CA GLU A 325 -24.37 -7.71 3.62
C GLU A 325 -23.05 -8.30 3.11
N VAL A 326 -23.10 -9.24 2.15
CA VAL A 326 -21.90 -9.76 1.46
C VAL A 326 -21.09 -8.62 0.84
N VAL A 327 -21.74 -7.72 0.10
CA VAL A 327 -21.06 -6.58 -0.53
C VAL A 327 -20.41 -5.66 0.50
N LYS A 328 -21.08 -5.36 1.62
CA LYS A 328 -20.49 -4.56 2.72
C LYS A 328 -19.29 -5.26 3.37
N ASN A 329 -19.33 -6.58 3.49
CA ASN A 329 -18.22 -7.36 4.06
C ASN A 329 -17.02 -7.42 3.10
N ILE A 330 -17.26 -7.50 1.79
CA ILE A 330 -16.21 -7.37 0.75
C ILE A 330 -15.63 -5.96 0.74
N GLU A 331 -16.46 -4.90 0.73
CA GLU A 331 -16.02 -3.50 0.84
C GLU A 331 -15.16 -3.28 2.10
N LYS A 332 -15.58 -3.82 3.25
CA LYS A 332 -14.83 -3.76 4.50
C LYS A 332 -13.47 -4.47 4.40
N TYR A 333 -13.45 -5.71 3.89
CA TYR A 333 -12.21 -6.47 3.72
C TYR A 333 -11.23 -5.76 2.79
N PHE A 334 -11.71 -5.25 1.65
CA PHE A 334 -10.91 -4.49 0.70
C PHE A 334 -10.33 -3.19 1.31
N ILE A 335 -11.14 -2.44 2.06
CA ILE A 335 -10.68 -1.23 2.76
C ILE A 335 -9.66 -1.58 3.86
N ASP A 336 -9.87 -2.67 4.60
CA ASP A 336 -8.95 -3.10 5.67
C ASP A 336 -7.61 -3.61 5.10
N ALA A 337 -7.63 -4.35 3.99
CA ALA A 337 -6.43 -4.74 3.25
C ALA A 337 -5.68 -3.52 2.68
N MET A 338 -6.38 -2.60 2.01
CA MET A 338 -5.80 -1.36 1.49
C MET A 338 -5.11 -0.53 2.60
N ILE A 339 -5.73 -0.42 3.78
CA ILE A 339 -5.15 0.26 4.96
C ILE A 339 -3.86 -0.44 5.41
N GLN A 340 -3.83 -1.78 5.42
CA GLN A 340 -2.64 -2.54 5.78
C GLN A 340 -1.51 -2.34 4.76
N THR A 341 -1.79 -2.31 3.45
CA THR A 341 -0.80 -1.99 2.41
C THR A 341 -0.26 -0.56 2.56
N HIS A 342 -1.13 0.43 2.78
CA HIS A 342 -0.75 1.85 2.72
C HIS A 342 -0.17 2.43 4.01
N LEU A 343 -0.48 1.83 5.17
CA LEU A 343 0.02 2.27 6.49
C LEU A 343 0.88 1.20 7.19
N GLY A 344 1.00 -0.02 6.67
CA GLY A 344 1.78 -1.14 7.20
C GLY A 344 0.97 -2.06 8.13
N SER A 345 0.98 -3.37 7.85
CA SER A 345 0.13 -4.39 8.49
C SER A 345 0.46 -4.66 9.97
N GLN A 346 1.75 -4.79 10.32
CA GLN A 346 2.16 -5.27 11.66
C GLN A 346 2.22 -4.20 12.76
N LYS A 347 2.06 -2.90 12.42
CA LYS A 347 2.38 -1.77 13.32
C LYS A 347 1.51 -1.69 14.58
N ILE A 348 0.31 -2.29 14.57
CA ILE A 348 -0.54 -2.44 15.76
C ILE A 348 0.01 -3.55 16.65
N THR A 349 0.16 -4.76 16.10
CA THR A 349 0.54 -5.99 16.82
C THR A 349 1.89 -5.84 17.52
N GLN A 350 2.87 -5.20 16.87
CA GLN A 350 4.18 -4.92 17.46
C GLN A 350 4.08 -3.95 18.65
N ARG A 351 3.25 -2.90 18.57
CA ARG A 351 3.00 -1.95 19.66
C ARG A 351 2.33 -2.66 20.85
N ASP A 352 1.27 -3.42 20.60
CA ASP A 352 0.44 -4.00 21.68
C ASP A 352 1.15 -5.15 22.39
N THR A 353 1.94 -5.95 21.65
CA THR A 353 2.86 -6.94 22.25
C THR A 353 3.86 -6.25 23.17
N PHE A 354 4.48 -5.14 22.75
CA PHE A 354 5.42 -4.40 23.60
C PHE A 354 4.74 -3.73 24.80
N HIS A 355 3.53 -3.18 24.64
CA HIS A 355 2.75 -2.63 25.74
C HIS A 355 2.47 -3.70 26.81
N LEU A 356 2.05 -4.89 26.39
CA LEU A 356 1.82 -6.03 27.28
C LEU A 356 3.09 -6.50 27.99
N GLU A 357 4.26 -6.45 27.35
CA GLU A 357 5.53 -6.69 28.04
C GLU A 357 5.84 -5.67 29.13
N LEU A 358 5.57 -4.38 28.88
CA LEU A 358 5.78 -3.32 29.86
C LEU A 358 4.84 -3.47 31.05
N THR A 359 3.55 -3.75 30.82
CA THR A 359 2.60 -4.07 31.89
C THR A 359 3.06 -5.28 32.71
N ARG A 360 3.56 -6.36 32.07
CA ARG A 360 4.15 -7.53 32.76
C ARG A 360 5.42 -7.21 33.58
N LYS A 361 6.17 -6.17 33.20
CA LYS A 361 7.37 -5.66 33.91
C LYS A 361 7.04 -4.60 34.97
N THR A 362 5.83 -4.06 34.99
CA THR A 362 5.41 -2.97 35.88
C THR A 362 5.27 -3.44 37.33
N ALA A 363 5.80 -2.65 38.27
CA ALA A 363 5.51 -2.74 39.70
C ALA A 363 4.52 -1.62 40.06
N PRO A 364 3.19 -1.88 40.20
CA PRO A 364 2.18 -0.82 40.24
C PRO A 364 2.37 0.20 41.38
N GLY A 365 2.76 -0.27 42.58
CA GLY A 365 3.04 0.60 43.73
C GLY A 365 4.17 1.61 43.51
N ALA A 366 5.11 1.31 42.60
CA ALA A 366 6.19 2.23 42.22
C ALA A 366 5.73 3.33 41.22
N CYS A 367 4.57 3.17 40.61
CA CYS A 367 4.00 4.11 39.63
C CYS A 367 2.80 4.90 40.19
N GLN A 368 2.17 4.41 41.26
CA GLN A 368 0.98 4.98 41.92
C GLN A 368 1.04 6.50 42.16
N TRP A 369 2.19 7.05 42.54
CA TRP A 369 2.37 8.49 42.79
C TRP A 369 2.06 9.36 41.56
N LEU A 370 2.24 8.85 40.33
CA LEU A 370 2.00 9.60 39.08
C LEU A 370 0.52 9.94 38.87
N ILE A 371 -0.39 9.11 39.39
CA ILE A 371 -1.84 9.36 39.31
C ILE A 371 -2.34 10.18 40.51
N GLU A 372 -1.44 10.46 41.47
CA GLU A 372 -1.67 11.33 42.62
C GLU A 372 -1.14 12.75 42.40
N GLU A 373 -0.16 12.91 41.51
CA GLU A 373 0.38 14.20 41.04
C GLU A 373 -0.72 15.19 40.61
N PRO A 374 -0.78 16.41 41.21
CA PRO A 374 -1.73 17.44 40.83
C PRO A 374 -1.66 17.82 39.35
N THR A 375 -0.46 17.79 38.75
CA THR A 375 -0.24 18.13 37.34
C THR A 375 -0.88 17.12 36.39
N PHE A 376 -0.79 15.82 36.70
CA PHE A 376 -1.48 14.77 35.94
C PHE A 376 -3.00 14.91 36.09
N ARG A 377 -3.48 15.08 37.32
CA ARG A 377 -4.91 15.26 37.62
C ARG A 377 -5.50 16.50 36.94
N ALA A 378 -4.73 17.57 36.78
CA ALA A 378 -5.16 18.78 36.07
C ALA A 378 -5.32 18.56 34.55
N TRP A 379 -4.35 17.88 33.93
CA TRP A 379 -4.41 17.45 32.53
C TRP A 379 -5.55 16.45 32.28
N TYR A 380 -5.75 15.49 33.20
CA TYR A 380 -6.80 14.49 33.10
C TYR A 380 -8.22 15.04 33.33
N ASN A 381 -8.39 16.02 34.22
CA ASN A 381 -9.69 16.67 34.47
C ASN A 381 -9.98 17.89 33.57
N ASN A 382 -9.22 18.06 32.47
CA ASN A 382 -9.40 19.14 31.49
C ASN A 382 -9.24 20.56 32.05
N THR A 383 -8.58 20.74 33.20
CA THR A 383 -8.33 22.08 33.78
C THR A 383 -7.12 22.77 33.15
N ILE A 384 -6.30 22.03 32.40
CA ILE A 384 -5.19 22.51 31.59
C ILE A 384 -5.30 21.90 30.19
N THR A 385 -5.29 22.74 29.15
CA THR A 385 -5.35 22.35 27.72
C THR A 385 -3.99 22.11 27.08
N LYS A 386 -2.92 22.41 27.80
CA LYS A 386 -1.53 22.29 27.34
C LYS A 386 -1.04 20.84 27.40
N PRO A 387 -0.06 20.46 26.57
CA PRO A 387 0.64 19.18 26.72
C PRO A 387 1.20 18.96 28.14
N LEU A 388 1.15 17.70 28.57
CA LEU A 388 1.86 17.19 29.74
C LEU A 388 3.16 16.54 29.29
N VAL A 389 4.26 16.81 30.00
CA VAL A 389 5.59 16.26 29.69
C VAL A 389 6.17 15.61 30.94
N ILE A 390 6.48 14.31 30.82
CA ILE A 390 7.08 13.49 31.86
C ILE A 390 8.57 13.35 31.55
N TYR A 391 9.38 14.15 32.24
CA TYR A 391 10.83 14.08 32.17
C TYR A 391 11.40 13.07 33.17
N GLY A 392 12.53 12.47 32.84
CA GLY A 392 13.29 11.61 33.74
C GLY A 392 14.54 11.08 33.07
N ASP A 393 15.52 10.67 33.86
CA ASP A 393 16.83 10.24 33.36
C ASP A 393 16.78 8.88 32.64
N MET A 394 17.92 8.44 32.11
CA MET A 394 18.02 7.10 31.53
C MET A 394 17.80 6.05 32.63
N GLY A 395 16.90 5.09 32.39
CA GLY A 395 16.68 3.97 33.29
C GLY A 395 15.83 4.21 34.53
N CYS A 396 15.32 5.42 34.78
CA CYS A 396 14.43 5.71 35.92
C CYS A 396 13.00 5.15 35.79
N GLY A 397 12.73 4.28 34.82
CA GLY A 397 11.44 3.62 34.63
C GLY A 397 10.42 4.35 33.77
N LYS A 398 10.77 5.45 33.07
CA LYS A 398 9.84 6.26 32.23
C LYS A 398 8.85 5.42 31.40
N THR A 399 9.32 4.55 30.53
CA THR A 399 8.48 3.76 29.62
C THR A 399 7.49 2.84 30.35
N VAL A 400 7.89 2.30 31.50
CA VAL A 400 7.06 1.48 32.40
C VAL A 400 6.03 2.35 33.16
N SER A 401 6.43 3.56 33.53
CA SER A 401 5.50 4.59 34.06
C SER A 401 4.48 5.03 33.01
N MET A 402 4.87 5.11 31.73
CA MET A 402 3.96 5.46 30.63
C MET A 402 2.97 4.33 30.31
N SER A 403 3.37 3.05 30.33
CA SER A 403 2.41 1.94 30.22
C SER A 403 1.40 1.95 31.36
N PHE A 404 1.83 2.14 32.61
CA PHE A 404 0.93 2.27 33.76
C PHE A 404 -0.07 3.44 33.61
N LEU A 405 0.38 4.58 33.09
CA LEU A 405 -0.50 5.73 32.83
C LEU A 405 -1.49 5.49 31.68
N ILE A 406 -1.11 4.75 30.63
CA ILE A 406 -2.00 4.38 29.52
C ILE A 406 -3.11 3.44 30.04
N GLU A 407 -2.73 2.37 30.74
CA GLU A 407 -3.64 1.40 31.37
C GLU A 407 -4.64 2.10 32.31
N HIS A 408 -4.15 3.00 33.18
CA HIS A 408 -5.00 3.75 34.10
C HIS A 408 -5.96 4.71 33.36
N VAL A 409 -5.48 5.42 32.33
CA VAL A 409 -6.34 6.32 31.55
C VAL A 409 -7.40 5.54 30.76
N GLN A 410 -7.09 4.35 30.23
CA GLN A 410 -8.06 3.45 29.60
C GLN A 410 -9.17 3.04 30.59
N GLN A 411 -8.80 2.54 31.77
CA GLN A 411 -9.76 2.15 32.84
C GLN A 411 -10.70 3.30 33.24
N LEU A 412 -10.19 4.54 33.31
CA LEU A 412 -11.03 5.71 33.62
C LEU A 412 -11.92 6.12 32.44
N ILE A 413 -11.47 5.95 31.18
CA ILE A 413 -12.21 6.28 29.95
C ILE A 413 -13.46 5.40 29.77
N GLU A 414 -13.38 4.11 30.14
CA GLU A 414 -14.52 3.17 30.10
C GLU A 414 -15.74 3.65 30.92
N SER A 415 -15.52 4.49 31.93
CA SER A 415 -16.60 5.02 32.78
C SER A 415 -17.28 6.29 32.23
N GLN A 416 -16.80 6.87 31.13
CA GLN A 416 -17.22 8.20 30.67
C GLN A 416 -18.17 8.17 29.48
N ILE A 417 -19.17 9.06 29.49
CA ILE A 417 -20.09 9.26 28.37
C ILE A 417 -20.05 10.74 27.94
N PRO A 418 -19.74 11.06 26.66
CA PRO A 418 -19.38 10.15 25.56
C PRO A 418 -17.95 9.61 25.71
N HIS A 419 -17.77 8.29 25.63
CA HIS A 419 -16.48 7.60 25.76
C HIS A 419 -15.36 8.28 24.95
N PRO A 420 -14.36 8.89 25.61
CA PRO A 420 -13.17 9.40 24.94
C PRO A 420 -12.43 8.32 24.15
N MET A 421 -11.54 8.74 23.27
CA MET A 421 -10.59 7.84 22.60
C MET A 421 -9.18 8.09 23.10
N ILE A 422 -8.34 7.06 23.00
CA ILE A 422 -6.91 7.15 23.32
C ILE A 422 -6.11 6.52 22.20
N CYS A 423 -5.05 7.20 21.77
CA CYS A 423 -4.05 6.67 20.84
C CYS A 423 -2.68 6.84 21.49
N TYR A 424 -1.84 5.80 21.46
CA TYR A 424 -0.53 5.83 22.08
C TYR A 424 0.58 5.26 21.18
N HIS A 425 1.82 5.67 21.45
CA HIS A 425 2.99 5.20 20.72
C HIS A 425 4.24 5.16 21.60
N TYR A 426 5.14 4.24 21.30
CA TYR A 426 6.44 4.08 21.95
C TYR A 426 7.54 4.33 20.92
N CYS A 427 8.12 5.53 20.92
CA CYS A 427 9.21 5.86 20.02
C CYS A 427 10.50 5.17 20.49
N ARG A 428 11.24 4.60 19.55
CA ARG A 428 12.62 4.12 19.72
C ARG A 428 13.49 4.71 18.62
N ASP A 429 14.77 4.38 18.65
CA ASP A 429 15.76 4.85 17.66
C ASP A 429 15.88 3.95 16.41
N ASP A 430 14.76 3.32 16.06
CA ASP A 430 14.49 2.59 14.82
C ASP A 430 13.36 3.30 14.05
N GLU A 431 12.69 2.62 13.11
CA GLU A 431 11.57 3.18 12.35
C GLU A 431 10.43 3.75 13.22
N THR A 432 10.23 3.26 14.45
CA THR A 432 9.19 3.77 15.38
C THR A 432 9.46 5.20 15.85
N GLY A 433 10.68 5.71 15.71
CA GLY A 433 11.04 7.10 15.99
C GLY A 433 10.72 8.08 14.86
N ASN A 434 10.22 7.60 13.72
CA ASN A 434 9.89 8.42 12.54
C ASN A 434 8.44 8.94 12.60
N ASP A 435 8.22 10.19 12.20
CA ASP A 435 6.89 10.83 12.26
C ASP A 435 5.86 10.19 11.33
N LEU A 436 6.24 9.67 10.15
CA LEU A 436 5.35 8.85 9.31
C LEU A 436 4.88 7.59 10.04
N TYR A 437 5.78 6.89 10.74
CA TYR A 437 5.45 5.66 11.46
C TYR A 437 4.53 5.94 12.66
N ILE A 438 4.85 6.99 13.41
CA ILE A 438 4.05 7.46 14.56
C ILE A 438 2.64 7.82 14.09
N PHE A 439 2.48 8.70 13.10
CA PHE A 439 1.15 9.07 12.59
C PHE A 439 0.43 7.91 11.89
N SER A 440 1.13 6.99 11.22
CA SER A 440 0.53 5.73 10.74
C SER A 440 -0.09 4.93 11.89
N SER A 441 0.67 4.72 12.97
CA SER A 441 0.24 3.93 14.14
C SER A 441 -0.91 4.61 14.90
N LEU A 442 -0.89 5.94 15.04
CA LEU A 442 -1.97 6.71 15.67
C LEU A 442 -3.24 6.74 14.80
N LEU A 443 -3.11 6.91 13.48
CA LEU A 443 -4.25 6.91 12.56
C LEU A 443 -4.90 5.53 12.47
N GLN A 444 -4.11 4.46 12.44
CA GLN A 444 -4.63 3.09 12.53
C GLN A 444 -5.42 2.85 13.83
N GLN A 445 -4.94 3.31 14.99
CA GLN A 445 -5.68 3.23 16.27
C GLN A 445 -7.00 4.01 16.22
N LEU A 446 -6.98 5.21 15.63
CA LEU A 446 -8.18 6.05 15.50
C LEU A 446 -9.22 5.41 14.56
N MET A 447 -8.78 4.78 13.47
CA MET A 447 -9.64 4.03 12.55
C MET A 447 -10.23 2.74 13.14
N HIS A 448 -9.56 2.12 14.13
CA HIS A 448 -10.13 0.99 14.87
C HIS A 448 -11.20 1.46 15.88
N GLN A 449 -10.96 2.57 16.57
CA GLN A 449 -11.94 3.17 17.51
C GLN A 449 -13.12 3.86 16.80
N GLN A 450 -12.94 4.30 15.55
CA GLN A 450 -13.96 4.96 14.73
C GLN A 450 -13.96 4.38 13.30
N PRO A 451 -14.63 3.23 13.05
CA PRO A 451 -14.61 2.56 11.74
C PRO A 451 -15.10 3.41 10.55
N ARG A 452 -15.92 4.44 10.79
CA ARG A 452 -16.33 5.41 9.76
C ARG A 452 -15.16 6.16 9.11
N LEU A 453 -14.06 6.34 9.84
CA LEU A 453 -12.86 7.03 9.36
C LEU A 453 -12.15 6.24 8.24
N LYS A 454 -12.26 4.90 8.22
CA LYS A 454 -11.69 4.05 7.16
C LYS A 454 -12.19 4.42 5.77
N VAL A 455 -13.48 4.74 5.65
CA VAL A 455 -14.12 5.18 4.39
C VAL A 455 -13.70 6.60 4.01
N GLN A 456 -13.43 7.47 4.98
CA GLN A 456 -12.90 8.82 4.73
C GLN A 456 -11.44 8.75 4.25
N PHE A 457 -10.62 7.88 4.85
CA PHE A 457 -9.22 7.66 4.46
C PHE A 457 -9.11 7.07 3.04
N PHE A 458 -9.92 6.07 2.68
CA PHE A 458 -10.01 5.56 1.31
C PHE A 458 -10.34 6.67 0.30
N ARG A 459 -11.35 7.51 0.58
CA ARG A 459 -11.70 8.64 -0.29
C ARG A 459 -10.62 9.72 -0.34
N TRP A 460 -9.91 9.96 0.76
CA TRP A 460 -8.80 10.90 0.78
C TRP A 460 -7.68 10.42 -0.15
N LEU A 461 -7.33 9.12 -0.10
CA LEU A 461 -6.34 8.51 -0.98
C LEU A 461 -6.76 8.58 -2.46
N ASP A 462 -7.99 8.19 -2.80
CA ASP A 462 -8.53 8.17 -4.18
C ASP A 462 -8.67 9.57 -4.81
N ASN A 463 -8.82 10.62 -3.99
CA ASN A 463 -8.89 12.01 -4.48
C ASN A 463 -7.52 12.64 -4.78
N HIS A 464 -6.40 12.04 -4.37
CA HIS A 464 -5.07 12.54 -4.72
C HIS A 464 -4.61 11.94 -6.06
N PRO A 465 -3.88 12.70 -6.90
CA PRO A 465 -3.33 12.16 -8.14
C PRO A 465 -2.37 10.99 -7.86
N LYS A 466 -2.34 10.00 -8.76
CA LYS A 466 -1.43 8.84 -8.69
C LYS A 466 0.04 9.18 -9.04
N SER A 467 0.50 10.37 -8.66
CA SER A 467 1.92 10.74 -8.64
C SER A 467 2.65 10.00 -7.53
N ARG A 468 3.91 9.63 -7.75
CA ARG A 468 4.82 9.16 -6.69
C ARG A 468 5.56 10.38 -6.10
N PRO A 469 5.77 10.48 -4.78
CA PRO A 469 5.41 9.52 -3.72
C PRO A 469 3.91 9.52 -3.36
N SER A 470 3.45 8.44 -2.73
CA SER A 470 2.07 8.31 -2.19
C SER A 470 1.78 9.38 -1.12
N PRO A 471 0.54 9.90 -1.00
CA PRO A 471 0.12 10.75 0.12
C PRO A 471 0.38 10.16 1.51
N THR A 472 0.45 8.83 1.64
CA THR A 472 0.76 8.16 2.93
C THR A 472 2.25 8.12 3.27
N GLN A 473 3.12 8.51 2.33
CA GLN A 473 4.57 8.66 2.51
C GLN A 473 4.98 10.13 2.66
N ASP A 474 4.02 11.06 2.63
CA ASP A 474 4.23 12.47 2.93
C ASP A 474 3.87 12.75 4.42
N PRO A 475 4.85 13.22 5.24
CA PRO A 475 4.62 13.43 6.67
C PRO A 475 3.67 14.60 6.95
N GLU A 476 3.63 15.63 6.10
CA GLU A 476 2.77 16.80 6.31
C GLU A 476 1.33 16.48 5.93
N LEU A 477 1.10 15.79 4.81
CA LEU A 477 -0.23 15.33 4.39
C LEU A 477 -0.83 14.32 5.37
N LEU A 478 -0.05 13.32 5.82
CA LEU A 478 -0.54 12.32 6.78
C LEU A 478 -0.83 12.94 8.17
N THR A 479 0.05 13.84 8.65
CA THR A 479 -0.17 14.60 9.89
C THR A 479 -1.44 15.45 9.82
N LYS A 480 -1.60 16.18 8.70
CA LYS A 480 -2.79 17.00 8.44
C LYS A 480 -4.06 16.16 8.43
N PHE A 481 -4.07 15.04 7.70
CA PHE A 481 -5.23 14.14 7.67
C PHE A 481 -5.60 13.60 9.06
N PHE A 482 -4.61 13.21 9.87
CA PHE A 482 -4.85 12.77 11.25
C PHE A 482 -5.52 13.87 12.10
N PHE A 483 -5.02 15.11 12.05
CA PHE A 483 -5.58 16.21 12.84
C PHE A 483 -6.89 16.78 12.29
N ASP A 484 -7.13 16.75 10.99
CA ASP A 484 -8.44 17.08 10.40
C ASP A 484 -9.48 16.03 10.82
N SER A 485 -9.14 14.75 10.72
CA SER A 485 -9.94 13.64 11.27
C SER A 485 -10.21 13.79 12.77
N ALA A 486 -9.26 14.34 13.53
CA ALA A 486 -9.39 14.55 14.98
C ALA A 486 -10.36 15.67 15.36
N LYS A 487 -10.66 16.62 14.47
CA LYS A 487 -11.63 17.72 14.72
C LYS A 487 -13.07 17.20 14.71
N ASP A 488 -13.39 16.30 13.79
CA ASP A 488 -14.73 15.78 13.53
C ASP A 488 -15.21 14.70 14.53
N LEU A 489 -14.34 14.24 15.43
CA LEU A 489 -14.61 13.16 16.40
C LEU A 489 -15.72 13.48 17.41
N GLY A 490 -16.05 14.77 17.60
CA GLY A 490 -17.06 15.27 18.53
C GLY A 490 -16.70 15.16 20.03
N ARG A 491 -15.81 14.25 20.41
CA ARG A 491 -15.46 13.86 21.79
C ARG A 491 -13.96 14.06 22.11
N PRO A 492 -13.50 13.85 23.35
CA PRO A 492 -12.08 13.99 23.70
C PRO A 492 -11.20 12.89 23.07
N LEU A 493 -9.95 13.25 22.76
CA LEU A 493 -8.91 12.38 22.25
C LEU A 493 -7.63 12.57 23.08
N TYR A 494 -7.18 11.52 23.75
CA TYR A 494 -5.89 11.48 24.43
C TYR A 494 -4.82 10.92 23.48
N ILE A 495 -3.68 11.60 23.40
CA ILE A 495 -2.51 11.19 22.60
C ILE A 495 -1.33 11.01 23.56
N VAL A 496 -0.77 9.81 23.64
CA VAL A 496 0.31 9.48 24.60
C VAL A 496 1.54 8.97 23.86
N ILE A 497 2.66 9.70 23.93
CA ILE A 497 3.89 9.35 23.20
C ILE A 497 5.06 9.23 24.18
N ASP A 498 5.63 8.04 24.29
CA ASP A 498 6.87 7.78 25.04
C ASP A 498 8.10 7.90 24.13
N GLY A 499 9.24 8.30 24.69
CA GLY A 499 10.55 8.20 24.01
C GLY A 499 10.91 9.30 23.00
N LEU A 500 10.40 10.54 23.15
CA LEU A 500 10.67 11.62 22.18
C LEU A 500 12.16 11.95 21.95
N ASP A 501 13.04 11.62 22.88
CA ASP A 501 14.48 11.84 22.73
C ASP A 501 15.22 10.71 21.98
N GLU A 502 14.48 9.70 21.51
CA GLU A 502 14.97 8.60 20.67
C GLU A 502 14.54 8.77 19.20
N CYS A 503 13.56 9.65 18.92
CA CYS A 503 13.21 10.13 17.58
C CYS A 503 14.36 10.88 16.89
N GLU A 504 14.40 10.83 15.55
CA GLU A 504 15.30 11.67 14.75
C GLU A 504 14.99 13.16 14.93
N ASN A 505 16.02 14.00 15.12
CA ASN A 505 15.86 15.44 15.41
C ASN A 505 14.89 16.18 14.46
N ALA A 506 14.89 15.89 13.16
CA ALA A 506 13.99 16.55 12.21
C ALA A 506 12.52 16.12 12.41
N ALA A 507 12.26 14.81 12.45
CA ALA A 507 10.93 14.24 12.69
C ALA A 507 10.38 14.65 14.07
N ARG A 508 11.21 14.55 15.12
CA ARG A 508 10.92 14.99 16.49
C ARG A 508 10.44 16.44 16.54
N ASN A 509 11.14 17.34 15.84
CA ASN A 509 10.83 18.77 15.89
C ASN A 509 9.51 19.07 15.15
N ARG A 510 9.23 18.42 14.00
CA ARG A 510 7.92 18.50 13.32
C ARG A 510 6.79 17.97 14.20
N LEU A 511 6.95 16.75 14.72
CA LEU A 511 5.99 16.06 15.60
C LEU A 511 5.62 16.92 16.82
N ILE A 512 6.60 17.47 17.53
CA ILE A 512 6.37 18.32 18.70
C ILE A 512 5.61 19.59 18.32
N ALA A 513 5.97 20.26 17.22
CA ALA A 513 5.26 21.45 16.75
C ALA A 513 3.79 21.12 16.41
N SER A 514 3.55 20.12 15.57
CA SER A 514 2.19 19.72 15.17
C SER A 514 1.31 19.32 16.35
N LEU A 515 1.84 18.56 17.32
CA LEU A 515 1.10 18.19 18.54
C LEU A 515 0.78 19.41 19.42
N LYS A 516 1.75 20.32 19.59
CA LYS A 516 1.60 21.53 20.43
C LYS A 516 0.55 22.47 19.85
N ASP A 517 0.61 22.74 18.55
CA ASP A 517 -0.29 23.66 17.86
C ASP A 517 -1.72 23.13 17.81
N HIS A 518 -1.92 21.83 17.53
CA HIS A 518 -3.25 21.23 17.51
C HIS A 518 -3.86 21.03 18.90
N SER A 519 -3.05 20.73 19.93
CA SER A 519 -3.51 20.71 21.34
C SER A 519 -3.90 22.10 21.84
N ALA A 520 -3.23 23.16 21.37
CA ALA A 520 -3.59 24.54 21.68
C ALA A 520 -4.86 24.99 20.92
N ALA A 521 -5.02 24.58 19.66
CA ALA A 521 -6.18 24.93 18.82
C ALA A 521 -7.46 24.16 19.18
N ASN A 522 -7.36 22.93 19.70
CA ASN A 522 -8.51 22.08 20.04
C ASN A 522 -8.41 21.50 21.46
N PRO A 523 -9.14 22.05 22.45
CA PRO A 523 -9.08 21.59 23.85
C PRO A 523 -9.68 20.20 24.09
N LYS A 524 -10.22 19.53 23.05
CA LYS A 524 -10.59 18.11 23.11
C LYS A 524 -9.40 17.17 22.87
N ILE A 525 -8.33 17.66 22.23
CA ILE A 525 -7.09 16.91 22.02
C ILE A 525 -6.18 17.17 23.23
N ARG A 526 -5.72 16.10 23.89
CA ARG A 526 -4.81 16.20 25.04
C ARG A 526 -3.59 15.34 24.84
N VAL A 527 -2.43 15.96 24.82
CA VAL A 527 -1.15 15.31 24.55
C VAL A 527 -0.40 15.06 25.86
N CYS A 528 0.10 13.84 26.07
CA CYS A 528 1.07 13.48 27.11
C CYS A 528 2.33 12.92 26.45
N LEU A 529 3.50 13.42 26.85
CA LEU A 529 4.79 13.15 26.22
C LEU A 529 5.80 12.66 27.25
N SER A 530 6.69 11.75 26.89
CA SER A 530 7.86 11.36 27.70
C SER A 530 9.17 11.64 26.98
N SER A 531 10.19 12.04 27.73
CA SER A 531 11.53 12.37 27.22
C SER A 531 12.58 12.34 28.33
N ARG A 532 13.86 12.15 27.99
CA ARG A 532 14.98 12.63 28.82
C ARG A 532 15.00 14.15 28.87
N TYR A 533 15.57 14.71 29.93
CA TYR A 533 15.70 16.16 30.08
C TYR A 533 16.86 16.69 29.22
N ARG A 534 16.60 16.97 27.93
CA ARG A 534 17.56 17.60 27.01
C ARG A 534 17.11 19.02 26.69
N LYS A 535 18.07 19.97 26.64
CA LYS A 535 17.75 21.39 26.44
C LYS A 535 16.98 21.66 25.14
N GLU A 536 17.39 21.05 24.02
CA GLU A 536 16.67 21.18 22.73
C GLU A 536 15.17 20.85 22.85
N ILE A 537 14.85 19.78 23.56
CA ILE A 537 13.48 19.28 23.71
C ILE A 537 12.72 20.15 24.71
N GLN A 538 13.40 20.67 25.74
CA GLN A 538 12.83 21.68 26.64
C GLN A 538 12.49 22.97 25.88
N ASP A 539 13.41 23.49 25.07
CA ASP A 539 13.27 24.74 24.30
C ASP A 539 12.06 24.65 23.32
N LEU A 540 11.80 23.48 22.73
CA LEU A 540 10.61 23.21 21.91
C LEU A 540 9.32 23.09 22.75
N LEU A 541 9.38 22.42 23.90
CA LEU A 541 8.24 22.19 24.80
C LEU A 541 7.95 23.34 25.78
N VAL A 542 8.66 24.48 25.66
CA VAL A 542 8.43 25.70 26.47
C VAL A 542 6.93 26.02 26.57
N GLY A 543 6.47 26.20 27.80
CA GLY A 543 5.11 26.54 28.16
C GLY A 543 4.23 25.36 28.58
N SER A 544 4.65 24.12 28.33
CA SER A 544 3.93 22.88 28.70
C SER A 544 3.90 22.62 30.21
N SER A 545 3.12 21.61 30.65
CA SER A 545 3.08 21.18 32.05
C SER A 545 4.14 20.09 32.30
N GLU A 546 4.90 20.17 33.38
CA GLU A 546 5.99 19.21 33.67
C GLU A 546 5.71 18.30 34.87
N ILE A 547 6.07 17.03 34.75
CA ILE A 547 6.33 16.10 35.85
C ILE A 547 7.78 15.60 35.69
N ARG A 548 8.50 15.40 36.79
CA ARG A 548 9.91 14.94 36.76
C ARG A 548 10.10 13.70 37.62
N ILE A 549 10.31 12.55 36.98
CA ILE A 549 10.70 11.29 37.62
C ILE A 549 12.15 11.43 38.09
N ARG A 550 12.33 11.64 39.40
CA ARG A 550 13.64 11.74 40.08
C ARG A 550 14.06 10.39 40.67
N ALA A 551 15.29 10.27 41.17
CA ALA A 551 15.65 9.19 42.08
C ALA A 551 14.82 9.29 43.38
N ASP A 552 14.31 8.16 43.88
CA ASP A 552 13.54 8.09 45.13
C ASP A 552 13.69 6.70 45.77
N SER A 553 14.22 6.66 46.99
CA SER A 553 14.55 5.40 47.67
C SER A 553 13.33 4.56 48.06
N SER A 554 12.15 5.17 48.25
CA SER A 554 10.93 4.44 48.60
C SER A 554 10.38 3.71 47.37
N ARG A 555 10.35 4.39 46.22
CA ARG A 555 10.01 3.79 44.94
C ARG A 555 11.04 2.73 44.54
N ASP A 556 12.33 3.03 44.65
CA ASP A 556 13.39 2.09 44.28
C ASP A 556 13.32 0.82 45.13
N SER A 557 13.10 0.94 46.45
CA SER A 557 12.86 -0.22 47.33
C SER A 557 11.59 -1.01 46.98
N THR A 558 10.54 -0.32 46.52
CA THR A 558 9.31 -0.98 46.01
C THR A 558 9.60 -1.79 44.74
N ILE A 559 10.44 -1.26 43.83
CA ILE A 559 10.88 -1.96 42.61
C ILE A 559 11.75 -3.17 42.98
N VAL A 560 12.75 -2.99 43.86
CA VAL A 560 13.60 -4.08 44.37
C VAL A 560 12.75 -5.18 44.99
N SER A 561 11.85 -4.84 45.93
CA SER A 561 11.02 -5.83 46.63
C SER A 561 10.11 -6.60 45.67
N HIS A 562 9.57 -5.95 44.63
CA HIS A 562 8.79 -6.62 43.59
C HIS A 562 9.63 -7.59 42.75
N LEU A 563 10.80 -7.16 42.26
CA LEU A 563 11.64 -7.98 41.38
C LEU A 563 12.28 -9.15 42.14
N VAL A 564 12.84 -8.90 43.33
CA VAL A 564 13.43 -9.95 44.17
C VAL A 564 12.41 -11.04 44.49
N LYS A 565 11.18 -10.70 44.91
CA LYS A 565 10.10 -11.68 45.20
C LYS A 565 9.56 -12.41 43.95
N LYS A 566 9.87 -11.94 42.75
CA LYS A 566 9.36 -12.47 41.46
C LYS A 566 10.39 -13.32 40.72
N GLN A 567 11.68 -13.06 40.94
CA GLN A 567 12.79 -13.66 40.19
C GLN A 567 13.74 -14.51 41.05
N LEU A 568 13.79 -14.29 42.37
CA LEU A 568 14.69 -15.00 43.29
C LEU A 568 13.91 -15.77 44.36
N SER A 569 14.29 -17.02 44.57
CA SER A 569 13.79 -17.87 45.67
C SER A 569 14.82 -17.92 46.80
N PHE A 570 14.37 -17.71 48.05
CA PHE A 570 15.20 -17.81 49.24
C PHE A 570 14.50 -18.71 50.27
N GLU A 571 15.25 -19.62 50.87
CA GLU A 571 14.76 -20.47 51.96
C GLU A 571 14.49 -19.67 53.26
N GLU A 572 15.27 -18.60 53.48
CA GLU A 572 15.19 -17.74 54.65
C GLU A 572 14.71 -16.32 54.29
N ASP A 573 13.77 -15.80 55.07
CA ASP A 573 13.25 -14.43 54.91
C ASP A 573 14.31 -13.36 55.24
N GLU A 574 15.19 -13.61 56.22
CA GLU A 574 16.25 -12.68 56.64
C GLU A 574 17.25 -12.41 55.49
N THR A 575 17.69 -13.46 54.80
CA THR A 575 18.56 -13.34 53.61
C THR A 575 17.88 -12.52 52.50
N ARG A 576 16.58 -12.69 52.29
CA ARG A 576 15.81 -11.93 51.30
C ARG A 576 15.74 -10.44 51.66
N ASP A 577 15.53 -10.11 52.93
CA ASP A 577 15.44 -8.72 53.38
C ASP A 577 16.81 -8.02 53.40
N ILE A 578 17.91 -8.75 53.63
CA ILE A 578 19.29 -8.26 53.42
C ILE A 578 19.51 -7.89 51.94
N VAL A 579 19.13 -8.77 51.00
CA VAL A 579 19.20 -8.50 49.55
C VAL A 579 18.36 -7.28 49.17
N ILE A 580 17.11 -7.20 49.65
CA ILE A 580 16.20 -6.08 49.34
C ILE A 580 16.76 -4.76 49.89
N SER A 581 17.19 -4.74 51.15
CA SER A 581 17.81 -3.56 51.77
C SER A 581 19.03 -3.11 50.97
N ARG A 582 19.96 -4.02 50.70
CA ARG A 582 21.24 -3.70 50.03
C ARG A 582 21.06 -3.22 48.60
N LEU A 583 20.19 -3.84 47.81
CA LEU A 583 19.90 -3.36 46.45
C LEU A 583 19.18 -2.01 46.47
N SER A 584 18.34 -1.73 47.48
CA SER A 584 17.68 -0.43 47.62
C SER A 584 18.66 0.72 47.89
N GLU A 585 19.74 0.48 48.65
CA GLU A 585 20.80 1.48 48.88
C GLU A 585 21.57 1.85 47.60
N LEU A 586 21.84 0.85 46.75
CA LEU A 586 22.73 0.99 45.60
C LEU A 586 22.00 1.47 44.33
N ALA A 587 20.68 1.28 44.24
CA ALA A 587 19.85 1.59 43.07
C ALA A 587 19.91 3.04 42.56
N LYS A 588 19.93 4.02 43.47
CA LYS A 588 20.06 5.47 43.18
C LYS A 588 19.18 5.99 42.02
N GLY A 589 17.95 5.50 41.89
CA GLY A 589 16.99 5.89 40.84
C GLY A 589 17.06 5.11 39.54
N SER A 590 17.94 4.12 39.39
CA SER A 590 18.10 3.34 38.16
C SER A 590 17.41 1.97 38.25
N ALA A 591 16.22 1.86 37.63
CA ALA A 591 15.48 0.60 37.55
C ALA A 591 16.18 -0.45 36.66
N ILE A 592 16.99 -0.02 35.67
CA ILE A 592 17.84 -0.94 34.90
C ILE A 592 18.91 -1.55 35.82
N TRP A 593 19.56 -0.73 36.65
CA TRP A 593 20.58 -1.21 37.59
C TRP A 593 19.97 -2.24 38.55
N ILE A 594 18.76 -1.98 39.07
CA ILE A 594 18.05 -2.96 39.92
C ILE A 594 17.83 -4.28 39.17
N GLN A 595 17.24 -4.24 37.97
CA GLN A 595 16.95 -5.46 37.20
C GLN A 595 18.24 -6.24 36.92
N MET A 596 19.28 -5.58 36.41
CA MET A 596 20.57 -6.22 36.11
C MET A 596 21.28 -6.77 37.36
N ALA A 597 21.15 -6.12 38.52
CA ALA A 597 21.69 -6.64 39.78
C ALA A 597 20.93 -7.89 40.26
N VAL A 598 19.60 -7.94 40.08
CA VAL A 598 18.78 -9.13 40.34
C VAL A 598 19.09 -10.26 39.34
N ASP A 599 19.25 -9.96 38.05
CA ASP A 599 19.64 -10.93 37.02
C ASP A 599 21.03 -11.54 37.32
N LEU A 600 21.98 -10.71 37.74
CA LEU A 600 23.31 -11.16 38.17
C LEU A 600 23.24 -12.09 39.39
N LEU A 601 22.40 -11.78 40.38
CA LEU A 601 22.17 -12.65 41.54
C LEU A 601 21.49 -13.96 41.15
N GLN A 602 20.52 -13.93 40.23
CA GLN A 602 19.86 -15.13 39.69
C GLN A 602 20.84 -16.04 38.93
N SER A 603 21.89 -15.46 38.34
CA SER A 603 22.95 -16.20 37.65
C SER A 603 24.08 -16.72 38.57
N TYR A 604 24.01 -16.46 39.88
CA TYR A 604 25.08 -16.81 40.82
C TYR A 604 25.05 -18.31 41.16
N PRO A 605 26.19 -19.03 41.16
CA PRO A 605 26.22 -20.50 41.17
C PRO A 605 26.15 -21.15 42.57
N THR A 606 25.75 -20.41 43.60
CA THR A 606 25.64 -20.87 44.99
C THR A 606 24.48 -20.16 45.67
N ASP A 607 23.62 -20.94 46.34
CA ASP A 607 22.45 -20.43 47.07
C ASP A 607 22.79 -20.06 48.54
N ALA A 608 24.05 -20.20 48.96
CA ALA A 608 24.45 -20.04 50.35
C ALA A 608 24.39 -18.55 50.82
N PRO A 609 23.69 -18.22 51.92
CA PRO A 609 23.54 -16.84 52.40
C PRO A 609 24.88 -16.09 52.58
N GLY A 610 25.90 -16.75 53.14
CA GLY A 610 27.21 -16.15 53.34
C GLY A 610 27.97 -15.83 52.04
N ASP A 611 27.77 -16.62 50.98
CA ASP A 611 28.36 -16.34 49.67
C ASP A 611 27.64 -15.15 49.01
N PHE A 612 26.30 -15.07 49.13
CA PHE A 612 25.53 -13.89 48.70
C PHE A 612 25.96 -12.61 49.44
N GLU A 613 26.15 -12.65 50.76
CA GLU A 613 26.62 -11.48 51.52
C GLU A 613 28.00 -10.98 51.06
N VAL A 614 28.94 -11.91 50.82
CA VAL A 614 30.26 -11.57 50.26
C VAL A 614 30.11 -10.96 48.87
N TYR A 615 29.28 -11.55 48.01
CA TYR A 615 29.05 -11.05 46.65
C TYR A 615 28.42 -9.65 46.64
N LEU A 616 27.43 -9.39 47.48
CA LEU A 616 26.76 -8.09 47.66
C LEU A 616 27.66 -6.98 48.26
N ARG A 617 28.75 -7.38 48.93
CA ARG A 617 29.70 -6.46 49.58
C ARG A 617 30.90 -6.13 48.71
N ASP A 618 31.52 -7.16 48.15
CA ASP A 618 32.86 -7.06 47.54
C ASP A 618 32.83 -7.14 46.00
N ASP A 619 31.94 -7.95 45.43
CA ASP A 619 31.90 -8.24 43.98
C ASP A 619 30.86 -7.42 43.19
N LEU A 620 29.72 -7.05 43.79
CA LEU A 620 28.65 -6.33 43.09
C LEU A 620 29.05 -4.86 42.86
N PRO A 621 29.03 -4.35 41.61
CA PRO A 621 29.26 -2.93 41.33
C PRO A 621 28.34 -1.99 42.08
N LYS A 622 28.86 -0.83 42.52
CA LYS A 622 28.25 -0.06 43.62
C LYS A 622 27.13 0.91 43.23
N SER A 623 26.95 1.21 41.95
CA SER A 623 25.77 1.93 41.39
C SER A 623 25.91 2.28 39.91
N GLU A 624 27.13 2.36 39.38
CA GLU A 624 27.32 2.73 37.98
C GLU A 624 26.87 1.58 37.06
N LEU A 625 26.19 1.95 35.98
CA LEU A 625 25.63 1.02 35.01
C LEU A 625 26.72 0.53 34.06
N SER A 626 27.73 1.38 33.80
CA SER A 626 28.96 1.06 33.10
C SER A 626 29.68 -0.17 33.70
N ASP A 627 29.90 -0.17 35.01
CA ASP A 627 30.54 -1.28 35.74
C ASP A 627 29.73 -2.58 35.62
N LEU A 628 28.40 -2.54 35.67
CA LEU A 628 27.56 -3.73 35.52
C LEU A 628 27.71 -4.35 34.13
N TYR A 629 27.65 -3.54 33.06
CA TYR A 629 27.86 -4.03 31.71
C TYR A 629 29.30 -4.51 31.48
N ALA A 630 30.30 -3.84 32.05
CA ALA A 630 31.69 -4.28 32.02
C ALA A 630 31.90 -5.62 32.74
N LYS A 631 31.25 -5.82 33.90
CA LYS A 631 31.29 -7.08 34.65
C LYS A 631 30.64 -8.21 33.84
N LEU A 632 29.41 -8.01 33.37
CA LEU A 632 28.70 -8.96 32.51
C LEU A 632 29.53 -9.34 31.27
N PHE A 633 30.09 -8.35 30.57
CA PHE A 633 30.94 -8.57 29.40
C PHE A 633 32.19 -9.40 29.74
N SER A 634 32.81 -9.16 30.90
CA SER A 634 33.97 -9.93 31.36
C SER A 634 33.64 -11.39 31.73
N GLN A 635 32.50 -11.62 32.40
CA GLN A 635 32.00 -12.94 32.79
C GLN A 635 31.63 -13.76 31.54
N VAL A 636 30.76 -13.19 30.70
CA VAL A 636 30.29 -13.78 29.43
C VAL A 636 31.45 -14.19 28.53
N THR A 637 32.44 -13.30 28.35
CA THR A 637 33.58 -13.57 27.46
C THR A 637 34.61 -14.52 28.08
N GLN A 638 34.47 -14.88 29.36
CA GLN A 638 35.46 -15.61 30.16
C GLN A 638 36.86 -14.94 30.11
N ASN A 639 36.86 -13.62 29.92
CA ASN A 639 38.01 -12.79 29.55
C ASN A 639 38.83 -13.22 28.31
N LEU A 640 38.38 -14.20 27.51
CA LEU A 640 39.08 -14.69 26.33
C LEU A 640 39.03 -13.68 25.17
N GLN A 641 40.19 -13.26 24.65
CA GLN A 641 40.29 -12.22 23.62
C GLN A 641 39.47 -12.50 22.33
N PRO A 642 39.40 -13.74 21.80
CA PRO A 642 38.51 -14.04 20.67
C PRO A 642 37.03 -13.79 21.00
N ASN A 643 36.58 -14.19 22.19
CA ASN A 643 35.20 -13.98 22.64
C ASN A 643 34.91 -12.49 22.84
N LYS A 644 35.85 -11.73 23.45
CA LYS A 644 35.74 -10.27 23.58
C LYS A 644 35.56 -9.60 22.23
N LYS A 645 36.37 -9.96 21.22
CA LYS A 645 36.20 -9.41 19.86
C LYS A 645 34.84 -9.80 19.26
N THR A 646 34.47 -11.07 19.26
CA THR A 646 33.19 -11.55 18.68
C THR A 646 31.97 -10.85 19.30
N LEU A 647 31.95 -10.66 20.62
CA LEU A 647 30.87 -9.94 21.31
C LEU A 647 30.91 -8.43 21.02
N THR A 648 32.10 -7.84 20.90
CA THR A 648 32.28 -6.43 20.53
C THR A 648 31.77 -6.17 19.11
N ASP A 649 32.20 -6.95 18.12
CA ASP A 649 31.74 -6.85 16.73
C ASP A 649 30.20 -6.97 16.65
N ALA A 650 29.61 -7.88 17.44
CA ALA A 650 28.16 -8.10 17.47
C ALA A 650 27.37 -6.93 18.05
N LEU A 651 27.79 -6.44 19.23
CA LEU A 651 27.16 -5.29 19.88
C LEU A 651 27.32 -4.03 19.02
N GLU A 652 28.49 -3.82 18.42
CA GLU A 652 28.73 -2.71 17.49
C GLU A 652 27.95 -2.81 16.18
N ILE A 653 27.55 -4.01 15.73
CA ILE A 653 26.61 -4.17 14.60
C ILE A 653 25.19 -3.82 15.04
N LEU A 654 24.70 -4.40 16.15
CA LEU A 654 23.36 -4.12 16.66
C LEU A 654 23.15 -2.64 17.01
N ALA A 655 24.21 -1.93 17.42
CA ALA A 655 24.17 -0.50 17.73
C ALA A 655 24.07 0.44 16.50
N VAL A 656 24.13 -0.08 15.27
CA VAL A 656 23.90 0.70 14.03
C VAL A 656 23.03 -0.01 12.98
N ALA A 657 22.45 -1.17 13.30
CA ALA A 657 21.50 -1.85 12.43
C ALA A 657 20.26 -0.97 12.16
N GLU A 658 19.73 -1.01 10.94
CA GLU A 658 18.57 -0.21 10.50
C GLU A 658 17.23 -0.87 10.85
N ARG A 659 17.23 -2.21 10.94
CA ARG A 659 16.10 -3.05 11.37
C ARG A 659 16.59 -4.10 12.37
N PRO A 660 15.70 -4.83 13.07
CA PRO A 660 16.10 -6.02 13.82
C PRO A 660 16.88 -6.97 12.90
N LEU A 661 17.99 -7.51 13.42
CA LEU A 661 18.67 -8.63 12.78
C LEU A 661 18.12 -9.93 13.34
N SER A 662 18.06 -10.97 12.52
CA SER A 662 17.95 -12.32 13.06
C SER A 662 19.27 -12.73 13.74
N ILE A 663 19.22 -13.70 14.65
CA ILE A 663 20.45 -14.26 15.25
C ILE A 663 21.37 -14.91 14.19
N THR A 664 20.80 -15.40 13.09
CA THR A 664 21.57 -15.92 11.94
C THR A 664 22.24 -14.78 11.18
N GLU A 665 21.53 -13.72 10.81
CA GLU A 665 22.08 -12.50 10.17
C GLU A 665 23.25 -11.91 10.96
N LEU A 666 23.07 -11.74 12.27
CA LEU A 666 24.13 -11.21 13.12
C LEU A 666 25.34 -12.15 13.18
N GLY A 667 25.12 -13.47 13.23
CA GLY A 667 26.20 -14.47 13.19
C GLY A 667 27.01 -14.45 11.89
N TRP A 668 26.37 -14.23 10.75
CA TRP A 668 27.03 -14.04 9.45
C TRP A 668 27.74 -12.68 9.36
N ALA A 669 27.13 -11.59 9.84
CA ALA A 669 27.72 -10.26 9.85
C ALA A 669 28.99 -10.16 10.71
N VAL A 670 28.98 -10.79 11.89
CA VAL A 670 30.15 -10.89 12.78
C VAL A 670 31.24 -11.76 12.16
N ALA A 671 30.89 -12.87 11.51
CA ALA A 671 31.86 -13.68 10.75
C ALA A 671 32.50 -12.86 9.59
N GLN A 672 31.74 -11.98 8.94
CA GLN A 672 32.22 -11.11 7.86
C GLN A 672 33.18 -10.02 8.37
N ARG A 673 32.90 -9.38 9.51
CA ARG A 673 33.87 -8.49 10.19
C ARG A 673 35.11 -9.25 10.69
N GLY A 674 34.94 -10.46 11.20
CA GLY A 674 35.99 -11.26 11.85
C GLY A 674 36.98 -11.93 10.88
N SER A 675 36.51 -12.41 9.73
CA SER A 675 37.32 -13.18 8.77
C SER A 675 38.27 -12.32 7.92
N GLY A 676 37.89 -11.07 7.62
CA GLY A 676 38.68 -10.15 6.78
C GLY A 676 38.83 -10.69 5.34
N ALA A 677 40.00 -10.53 4.74
CA ALA A 677 40.26 -11.00 3.37
C ALA A 677 40.43 -12.54 3.23
N LYS A 678 40.08 -13.33 4.26
CA LYS A 678 40.28 -14.80 4.28
C LYS A 678 39.08 -15.59 3.78
N ALA A 679 37.93 -14.95 3.64
CA ALA A 679 36.73 -15.53 3.04
C ALA A 679 36.38 -14.72 1.78
N THR A 680 36.40 -15.39 0.62
CA THR A 680 36.04 -14.81 -0.68
C THR A 680 34.76 -15.41 -1.25
N THR A 681 34.23 -16.46 -0.62
CA THR A 681 32.95 -17.11 -0.96
C THR A 681 32.06 -17.27 0.26
N VAL A 682 30.74 -17.29 0.07
CA VAL A 682 29.74 -17.57 1.11
C VAL A 682 30.04 -18.91 1.80
N GLN A 683 30.40 -19.94 1.03
CA GLN A 683 30.75 -21.26 1.56
C GLN A 683 32.10 -21.28 2.34
N SER A 684 33.02 -20.35 2.05
CA SER A 684 34.20 -20.15 2.90
C SER A 684 33.87 -19.40 4.20
N LEU A 685 32.99 -18.39 4.12
CA LEU A 685 32.52 -17.60 5.25
C LEU A 685 31.71 -18.45 6.25
N LYS A 686 30.88 -19.38 5.75
CA LYS A 686 30.05 -20.31 6.54
C LYS A 686 30.85 -21.08 7.60
N LYS A 687 32.16 -21.29 7.39
CA LYS A 687 33.08 -21.97 8.33
C LYS A 687 33.41 -21.13 9.57
N PHE A 688 33.16 -19.83 9.54
CA PHE A 688 33.40 -18.88 10.65
C PHE A 688 32.10 -18.53 11.42
N VAL A 689 30.93 -18.92 10.92
CA VAL A 689 29.63 -18.66 11.55
C VAL A 689 29.40 -19.64 12.71
N SER A 690 29.01 -19.14 13.90
CA SER A 690 28.91 -19.97 15.12
C SER A 690 27.69 -19.67 16.00
N THR A 691 26.51 -19.57 15.38
CA THR A 691 25.24 -19.10 15.98
C THR A 691 24.93 -19.70 17.36
N LYS A 692 25.08 -21.03 17.55
CA LYS A 692 24.70 -21.70 18.81
C LYS A 692 25.59 -21.36 20.01
N LYS A 693 26.91 -21.19 19.81
CA LYS A 693 27.81 -20.73 20.90
C LYS A 693 27.65 -19.23 21.13
N PHE A 694 27.47 -18.49 20.04
CA PHE A 694 27.28 -17.04 20.04
C PHE A 694 26.03 -16.60 20.82
N LEU A 695 24.89 -17.26 20.61
CA LEU A 695 23.63 -16.97 21.32
C LEU A 695 23.80 -16.99 22.85
N GLY A 696 24.46 -18.03 23.38
CA GLY A 696 24.69 -18.18 24.82
C GLY A 696 25.58 -17.11 25.44
N PHE A 697 26.36 -16.39 24.64
CA PHE A 697 27.15 -15.25 25.10
C PHE A 697 26.41 -13.92 24.95
N ILE A 698 25.73 -13.69 23.83
CA ILE A 698 25.08 -12.40 23.58
C ILE A 698 23.78 -12.21 24.39
N SER A 699 23.14 -13.29 24.84
CA SER A 699 21.82 -13.28 25.50
C SER A 699 21.61 -12.19 26.57
N PRO A 700 22.54 -11.87 27.49
CA PRO A 700 22.30 -10.85 28.52
C PRO A 700 22.22 -9.40 27.99
N PHE A 701 22.54 -9.18 26.71
CA PHE A 701 22.57 -7.86 26.09
C PHE A 701 21.45 -7.63 25.06
N ILE A 702 20.60 -8.64 24.81
CA ILE A 702 19.56 -8.59 23.76
C ILE A 702 18.15 -8.87 24.29
N SER A 703 17.16 -8.37 23.56
CA SER A 703 15.74 -8.71 23.71
C SER A 703 15.22 -9.34 22.42
N ASN A 704 14.40 -10.38 22.57
CA ASN A 704 13.71 -11.03 21.46
C ASN A 704 12.46 -10.21 21.09
N ILE A 705 12.07 -10.22 19.82
CA ILE A 705 10.89 -9.50 19.31
C ILE A 705 9.80 -10.45 18.83
N ASP A 706 10.20 -11.57 18.25
CA ASP A 706 9.35 -12.54 17.59
C ASP A 706 9.47 -13.90 18.29
N PHE A 707 8.37 -14.65 18.33
CA PHE A 707 8.23 -15.94 18.99
C PHE A 707 7.87 -17.08 18.03
N GLU A 708 7.47 -16.80 16.78
CA GLU A 708 6.78 -17.76 15.91
C GLU A 708 7.74 -18.73 15.21
N ALA A 709 8.90 -18.26 14.73
CA ALA A 709 9.83 -19.06 13.90
C ALA A 709 11.23 -19.22 14.51
N LYS A 710 11.63 -20.47 14.82
CA LYS A 710 12.86 -20.83 15.55
C LYS A 710 14.19 -20.42 14.90
N ASP A 711 14.21 -20.19 13.60
CA ASP A 711 15.42 -19.82 12.86
C ASP A 711 15.37 -18.39 12.30
N LYS A 712 14.24 -17.68 12.45
CA LYS A 712 14.04 -16.27 12.05
C LYS A 712 13.96 -15.29 13.23
N TYR A 713 14.16 -15.75 14.48
CA TYR A 713 14.17 -14.92 15.70
C TYR A 713 14.89 -13.58 15.55
N GLN A 714 14.12 -12.50 15.48
CA GLN A 714 14.60 -11.12 15.44
C GLN A 714 15.01 -10.62 16.83
N ILE A 715 16.16 -9.95 16.90
CA ILE A 715 16.77 -9.43 18.13
C ILE A 715 17.08 -7.94 18.04
N ARG A 716 16.90 -7.23 19.16
CA ARG A 716 17.39 -5.85 19.42
C ARG A 716 18.26 -5.86 20.69
N LEU A 717 18.97 -4.76 20.96
CA LEU A 717 19.65 -4.56 22.25
C LEU A 717 18.61 -4.50 23.38
N ALA A 718 18.90 -5.12 24.53
CA ALA A 718 17.95 -5.26 25.63
C ALA A 718 17.49 -3.93 26.23
N HIS A 719 18.36 -2.90 26.22
CA HIS A 719 18.03 -1.55 26.66
C HIS A 719 18.93 -0.50 25.97
N GLN A 720 18.39 0.71 25.79
CA GLN A 720 19.04 1.80 25.06
C GLN A 720 20.36 2.32 25.70
N SER A 721 20.56 2.10 27.00
CA SER A 721 21.84 2.36 27.68
C SER A 721 23.00 1.57 27.07
N ILE A 722 22.73 0.33 26.63
CA ILE A 722 23.73 -0.52 25.98
C ILE A 722 24.18 0.17 24.68
N ARG A 723 23.23 0.63 23.86
CA ARG A 723 23.55 1.35 22.61
C ARG A 723 24.31 2.63 22.89
N GLN A 724 23.85 3.45 23.85
CA GLN A 724 24.52 4.70 24.20
C GLN A 724 25.98 4.45 24.62
N MET A 725 26.25 3.43 25.42
CA MET A 725 27.63 3.07 25.79
C MET A 725 28.46 2.59 24.60
N ILE A 726 27.89 1.84 23.66
CA ILE A 726 28.59 1.40 22.43
C ILE A 726 28.94 2.60 21.52
N LEU A 727 28.08 3.62 21.50
CA LEU A 727 28.31 4.88 20.77
C LEU A 727 29.23 5.85 21.53
N GLN A 728 29.47 5.66 22.83
CA GLN A 728 30.48 6.40 23.60
C GLN A 728 31.86 5.75 23.51
N THR A 729 31.97 4.41 23.64
CA THR A 729 33.21 3.66 23.40
C THR A 729 32.96 2.19 23.06
N SER A 730 33.98 1.53 22.51
CA SER A 730 33.92 0.11 22.20
C SER A 730 33.74 -0.76 23.46
N PRO A 731 32.88 -1.80 23.45
CA PRO A 731 32.68 -2.73 24.56
C PRO A 731 33.92 -3.28 25.26
N MET A 732 35.07 -3.40 24.56
CA MET A 732 36.34 -3.81 25.16
C MET A 732 36.89 -2.81 26.22
N GLN A 733 36.41 -1.56 26.23
CA GLN A 733 36.88 -0.46 27.07
C GLN A 733 35.88 -0.02 28.16
N TRP A 734 34.70 -0.66 28.28
CA TRP A 734 33.68 -0.25 29.26
C TRP A 734 34.17 -0.18 30.72
N ALA A 735 35.13 -1.03 31.11
CA ALA A 735 35.76 -0.99 32.44
C ALA A 735 36.68 0.24 32.68
N GLN A 736 36.72 1.19 31.74
CA GLN A 736 37.46 2.46 31.82
C GLN A 736 36.53 3.68 31.71
N LEU A 737 35.25 3.48 31.41
CA LEU A 737 34.23 4.52 31.46
C LEU A 737 33.82 4.82 32.91
N ARG A 738 33.38 6.05 33.14
CA ARG A 738 32.63 6.47 34.33
C ARG A 738 31.32 7.07 33.85
N ASP A 739 30.22 6.83 34.55
CA ASP A 739 28.91 7.36 34.16
C ASP A 739 28.85 8.91 34.27
N SER A 740 29.82 9.54 34.94
CA SER A 740 30.03 11.00 34.92
C SER A 740 30.53 11.54 33.59
N ASP A 741 31.24 10.72 32.81
CA ASP A 741 32.09 11.17 31.71
C ASP A 741 31.32 11.03 30.38
N ILE A 742 30.16 11.68 30.31
CA ILE A 742 29.32 11.71 29.11
C ILE A 742 30.12 12.35 27.96
N ALA A 743 30.55 11.52 27.01
CA ALA A 743 31.25 11.98 25.81
C ALA A 743 30.39 13.03 25.06
N PRO A 744 30.98 14.12 24.54
CA PRO A 744 30.25 15.12 23.77
C PRO A 744 29.48 14.51 22.60
N ASP A 745 28.33 15.10 22.24
CA ASP A 745 27.48 14.60 21.16
C ASP A 745 28.23 14.48 19.81
N GLU A 746 29.26 15.30 19.59
CA GLU A 746 30.18 15.22 18.43
C GLU A 746 30.99 13.90 18.41
N VAL A 747 31.47 13.43 19.57
CA VAL A 747 32.20 12.15 19.70
C VAL A 747 31.25 10.98 19.49
N ILE A 748 30.03 11.07 20.04
CA ILE A 748 28.98 10.05 19.87
C ILE A 748 28.53 9.98 18.40
N PHE A 749 28.38 11.14 17.74
CA PHE A 749 28.08 11.25 16.32
C PHE A 749 29.20 10.65 15.46
N GLN A 750 30.46 10.99 15.75
CA GLN A 750 31.62 10.46 15.04
C GLN A 750 31.72 8.94 15.19
N ARG A 751 31.58 8.40 16.41
CA ARG A 751 31.59 6.96 16.65
C ARG A 751 30.45 6.26 15.91
N ARG A 752 29.24 6.85 15.86
CA ARG A 752 28.12 6.34 15.06
C ARG A 752 28.47 6.29 13.55
N SER A 753 29.10 7.34 13.02
CA SER A 753 29.58 7.42 11.64
C SER A 753 30.60 6.31 11.32
N GLU A 754 31.57 6.07 12.22
CA GLU A 754 32.54 4.97 12.11
C GLU A 754 31.86 3.60 12.09
N LEU A 755 30.91 3.34 13.00
CA LEU A 755 30.20 2.06 13.09
C LEU A 755 29.37 1.77 11.84
N HIS A 756 28.66 2.77 11.29
CA HIS A 756 27.98 2.65 10.00
C HIS A 756 28.98 2.39 8.86
N GLY A 757 30.12 3.09 8.83
CA GLY A 757 31.22 2.85 7.87
C GLY A 757 31.75 1.41 7.90
N MET A 758 31.95 0.85 9.10
CA MET A 758 32.37 -0.55 9.26
C MET A 758 31.27 -1.56 8.89
N LEU A 759 29.99 -1.19 8.96
CA LEU A 759 28.88 -2.07 8.57
C LEU A 759 28.61 -2.03 7.06
N VAL A 760 28.57 -0.86 6.41
CA VAL A 760 28.46 -0.77 4.94
C VAL A 760 29.59 -1.54 4.25
N ARG A 761 30.81 -1.44 4.80
CA ARG A 761 31.98 -2.22 4.33
C ARG A 761 31.78 -3.73 4.45
N ALA A 762 31.09 -4.21 5.49
CA ALA A 762 30.78 -5.63 5.64
C ALA A 762 29.70 -6.08 4.64
N CYS A 763 28.64 -5.28 4.45
CA CYS A 763 27.54 -5.52 3.52
C CYS A 763 28.02 -5.59 2.06
N VAL A 764 28.67 -4.54 1.55
CA VAL A 764 29.16 -4.51 0.15
C VAL A 764 30.10 -5.67 -0.14
N ARG A 765 31.01 -6.00 0.79
CA ARG A 765 31.91 -7.16 0.66
C ARG A 765 31.22 -8.51 0.74
N TYR A 766 30.00 -8.58 1.28
CA TYR A 766 29.19 -9.79 1.25
C TYR A 766 28.55 -9.96 -0.12
N CYS A 767 27.96 -8.89 -0.67
CA CYS A 767 27.39 -8.88 -2.03
C CYS A 767 28.45 -9.12 -3.12
N LEU A 768 29.72 -8.81 -2.87
CA LEU A 768 30.84 -9.05 -3.80
C LEU A 768 31.44 -10.47 -3.78
N MET A 769 31.00 -11.36 -2.88
CA MET A 769 31.53 -12.73 -2.75
C MET A 769 31.56 -13.48 -4.10
N THR A 770 32.66 -14.16 -4.43
CA THR A 770 32.91 -14.62 -5.80
C THR A 770 31.89 -15.67 -6.27
N ASP A 771 31.41 -16.52 -5.36
CA ASP A 771 30.37 -17.52 -5.62
C ASP A 771 28.93 -16.94 -5.65
N LEU A 772 28.78 -15.62 -5.81
CA LEU A 772 27.49 -14.96 -6.11
C LEU A 772 27.37 -14.53 -7.58
N GLU A 773 28.43 -14.70 -8.38
CA GLU A 773 28.34 -14.50 -9.84
C GLU A 773 27.70 -15.71 -10.53
N ASP A 774 27.97 -16.91 -10.02
CA ASP A 774 27.49 -18.20 -10.57
C ASP A 774 26.11 -18.63 -10.04
N LYS A 775 25.37 -17.73 -9.37
CA LYS A 775 24.06 -18.01 -8.76
C LYS A 775 23.01 -17.02 -9.26
N GLU A 776 21.79 -17.51 -9.41
CA GLU A 776 20.62 -16.71 -9.79
C GLU A 776 19.69 -16.58 -8.57
N LEU A 777 19.17 -15.38 -8.31
CA LEU A 777 18.21 -15.21 -7.21
C LEU A 777 16.83 -15.78 -7.57
N PHE A 778 16.44 -15.71 -8.86
CA PHE A 778 15.22 -16.30 -9.43
C PHE A 778 15.57 -17.25 -10.58
N THR A 779 14.65 -18.16 -10.92
CA THR A 779 14.76 -19.06 -12.09
C THR A 779 13.90 -18.54 -13.23
N GLU A 780 14.24 -18.87 -14.48
CA GLU A 780 13.49 -18.41 -15.67
C GLU A 780 11.98 -18.73 -15.60
N GLU A 781 11.61 -19.83 -14.94
CA GLU A 781 10.23 -20.26 -14.70
C GLU A 781 9.48 -19.31 -13.74
N GLN A 782 10.16 -18.77 -12.73
CA GLN A 782 9.60 -17.81 -11.76
C GLN A 782 9.49 -16.40 -12.34
N ASP A 783 10.41 -16.01 -13.23
CA ASP A 783 10.31 -14.75 -13.97
C ASP A 783 9.21 -14.80 -15.04
N GLN A 784 9.07 -15.92 -15.74
CA GLN A 784 7.96 -16.14 -16.69
C GLN A 784 6.60 -16.07 -16.00
N ALA A 785 6.44 -16.71 -14.82
CA ALA A 785 5.21 -16.63 -14.03
C ALA A 785 4.82 -15.18 -13.66
N GLN A 786 5.80 -14.34 -13.28
CA GLN A 786 5.56 -12.91 -13.02
C GLN A 786 5.03 -12.18 -14.28
N THR A 787 5.61 -12.45 -15.46
CA THR A 787 5.15 -11.80 -16.72
C THR A 787 3.77 -12.23 -17.23
N PHE A 788 3.19 -13.33 -16.73
CA PHE A 788 1.81 -13.71 -17.06
C PHE A 788 0.78 -12.99 -16.18
N ASP A 789 1.09 -12.76 -14.90
CA ASP A 789 0.25 -12.00 -13.94
C ASP A 789 0.06 -10.52 -14.36
N ASP A 790 1.06 -9.92 -15.01
CA ASP A 790 1.06 -8.49 -15.38
C ASP A 790 0.29 -8.16 -16.68
N MET A 791 -0.39 -9.14 -17.30
CA MET A 791 -1.08 -8.94 -18.59
C MET A 791 -2.47 -8.30 -18.40
N PRO A 792 -2.75 -7.08 -18.91
CA PRO A 792 -3.96 -6.33 -18.57
C PRO A 792 -5.22 -6.87 -19.28
N GLY A 793 -5.87 -7.85 -18.66
CA GLY A 793 -7.17 -8.38 -19.11
C GLY A 793 -7.65 -9.66 -18.41
N MET A 794 -6.75 -10.44 -17.80
CA MET A 794 -7.03 -11.75 -17.20
C MET A 794 -7.55 -11.68 -15.76
N ASP A 795 -8.68 -11.00 -15.55
CA ASP A 795 -9.44 -11.01 -14.28
C ASP A 795 -10.97 -11.09 -14.55
N VAL A 796 -11.32 -11.74 -15.68
CA VAL A 796 -12.69 -11.94 -16.15
C VAL A 796 -12.76 -13.28 -16.90
N PHE A 797 -13.65 -14.16 -16.45
CA PHE A 797 -13.90 -15.54 -16.95
C PHE A 797 -12.76 -16.54 -16.69
N ASP A 798 -12.93 -17.30 -15.61
CA ASP A 798 -12.35 -18.63 -15.43
C ASP A 798 -13.53 -19.58 -15.13
N ASP A 799 -14.29 -19.95 -16.17
CA ASP A 799 -15.32 -21.00 -16.21
C ASP A 799 -15.68 -21.25 -17.71
N GLU A 800 -16.08 -22.48 -18.04
CA GLU A 800 -16.40 -23.03 -19.39
C GLU A 800 -15.22 -23.28 -20.39
N GLU A 801 -14.62 -24.49 -20.33
CA GLU A 801 -14.74 -25.46 -21.44
C GLU A 801 -14.47 -26.90 -20.94
N GLU A 802 -15.23 -27.89 -21.43
CA GLU A 802 -15.21 -29.27 -20.92
C GLU A 802 -14.29 -30.25 -21.68
N ASP A 803 -13.98 -31.35 -20.99
CA ASP A 803 -13.83 -32.71 -21.54
C ASP A 803 -12.54 -33.11 -22.30
N LYS A 804 -11.69 -33.87 -21.60
CA LYS A 804 -11.36 -35.25 -22.00
C LYS A 804 -10.88 -36.15 -20.85
N ALA A 805 -11.47 -37.34 -20.78
CA ALA A 805 -11.35 -38.30 -19.68
C ALA A 805 -9.97 -38.97 -19.47
N GLY A 806 -9.71 -39.36 -18.23
CA GLY A 806 -8.65 -40.30 -17.82
C GLY A 806 -8.78 -40.70 -16.34
N ASP A 807 -9.00 -41.99 -16.05
CA ASP A 807 -9.34 -42.49 -14.71
C ASP A 807 -8.21 -42.36 -13.66
N ALA A 808 -8.48 -41.68 -12.53
CA ALA A 808 -7.80 -41.86 -11.25
C ALA A 808 -8.71 -41.38 -10.08
N PRO A 809 -8.64 -41.98 -8.87
CA PRO A 809 -9.59 -41.69 -7.80
C PRO A 809 -9.30 -40.38 -7.05
N CYS A 810 -10.37 -39.69 -6.63
CA CYS A 810 -10.31 -38.52 -5.76
C CYS A 810 -10.16 -38.93 -4.30
N GLU A 811 -9.17 -38.38 -3.58
CA GLU A 811 -9.24 -38.15 -2.13
C GLU A 811 -8.12 -37.17 -1.70
N ASP A 812 -8.38 -35.86 -1.77
CA ASP A 812 -7.94 -34.91 -0.74
C ASP A 812 -8.65 -33.55 -0.88
N HIS A 813 -8.94 -32.90 0.25
CA HIS A 813 -9.65 -31.61 0.26
C HIS A 813 -8.70 -30.45 -0.03
N VAL A 814 -8.75 -29.87 -1.24
CA VAL A 814 -8.11 -28.58 -1.52
C VAL A 814 -8.86 -27.47 -0.79
N SER A 815 -8.36 -27.13 0.39
CA SER A 815 -8.82 -25.99 1.18
C SER A 815 -8.43 -24.66 0.50
N LEU A 816 -9.25 -23.63 0.69
CA LEU A 816 -9.06 -22.29 0.10
C LEU A 816 -7.93 -21.50 0.82
N HIS A 817 -6.70 -21.97 0.67
CA HIS A 817 -5.47 -21.27 1.08
C HIS A 817 -4.73 -20.70 -0.14
N LYS A 818 -5.34 -19.70 -0.80
CA LYS A 818 -4.71 -18.89 -1.86
C LYS A 818 -4.41 -17.45 -1.38
N THR A 819 -3.94 -17.31 -0.14
CA THR A 819 -3.35 -16.06 0.40
C THR A 819 -2.22 -16.34 1.39
N GLU A 820 -1.32 -17.27 1.05
CA GLU A 820 0.09 -17.08 1.42
C GLU A 820 0.75 -16.38 0.24
N GLU A 821 1.32 -15.20 0.48
CA GLU A 821 2.20 -14.57 -0.51
C GLU A 821 3.39 -15.51 -0.72
N GLN A 822 3.70 -15.84 -1.97
CA GLN A 822 4.84 -16.70 -2.26
C GLN A 822 6.12 -15.97 -1.85
N THR A 823 6.69 -16.37 -0.72
CA THR A 823 7.94 -15.87 -0.17
C THR A 823 9.09 -16.81 -0.52
N PHE A 824 10.31 -16.28 -0.54
CA PHE A 824 11.52 -17.06 -0.77
C PHE A 824 12.57 -16.78 0.32
N ASP A 825 13.55 -17.67 0.48
CA ASP A 825 14.71 -17.42 1.33
C ASP A 825 16.00 -17.50 0.49
N PRO A 826 16.80 -16.41 0.39
CA PRO A 826 18.11 -16.44 -0.27
C PRO A 826 19.08 -17.42 0.38
N SER A 827 18.88 -17.77 1.66
CA SER A 827 19.70 -18.75 2.38
C SER A 827 19.63 -20.12 1.74
N ASP A 828 18.44 -20.54 1.32
CA ASP A 828 18.18 -21.83 0.68
C ASP A 828 18.71 -21.84 -0.77
N ARG A 829 18.61 -20.71 -1.46
CA ARG A 829 19.26 -20.46 -2.76
C ARG A 829 20.79 -20.28 -2.65
N GLY A 830 21.38 -20.48 -1.47
CA GLY A 830 22.83 -20.51 -1.27
C GLY A 830 23.54 -19.14 -1.20
N PHE A 831 22.78 -18.04 -1.11
CA PHE A 831 23.32 -16.69 -0.88
C PHE A 831 23.75 -16.49 0.58
N GLY A 832 23.17 -17.27 1.50
CA GLY A 832 23.50 -17.26 2.92
C GLY A 832 22.81 -16.15 3.70
N GLY A 833 22.65 -16.40 5.01
CA GLY A 833 21.73 -15.67 5.88
C GLY A 833 22.16 -14.26 6.29
N PHE A 834 22.93 -13.52 5.49
CA PHE A 834 23.10 -12.06 5.62
C PHE A 834 22.84 -11.33 4.29
N PHE A 835 22.56 -12.05 3.20
CA PHE A 835 22.36 -11.44 1.88
C PHE A 835 21.20 -10.44 1.86
N THR A 836 20.03 -10.80 2.40
CA THR A 836 18.86 -9.92 2.49
C THR A 836 19.20 -8.59 3.15
N TYR A 837 19.76 -8.61 4.36
CA TYR A 837 20.15 -7.39 5.07
C TYR A 837 21.24 -6.61 4.33
N ALA A 838 22.29 -7.28 3.85
CA ALA A 838 23.39 -6.64 3.14
C ALA A 838 22.92 -5.92 1.89
N SER A 839 22.09 -6.56 1.07
CA SER A 839 21.54 -6.03 -0.17
C SER A 839 20.60 -4.85 0.06
N CYS A 840 19.73 -4.90 1.08
CA CYS A 840 18.76 -3.83 1.33
C CYS A 840 19.38 -2.60 2.03
N TYR A 841 20.18 -2.80 3.09
CA TYR A 841 20.52 -1.71 4.02
C TYR A 841 21.91 -1.08 3.83
N TRP A 842 22.74 -1.56 2.89
CA TRP A 842 24.08 -0.96 2.70
C TRP A 842 24.01 0.52 2.27
N LEU A 843 23.02 0.91 1.46
CA LEU A 843 22.79 2.31 1.07
C LEU A 843 22.40 3.21 2.25
N HIS A 844 21.61 2.69 3.20
CA HIS A 844 21.22 3.41 4.42
C HIS A 844 22.45 3.65 5.33
N HIS A 845 23.32 2.65 5.43
CA HIS A 845 24.59 2.78 6.16
C HIS A 845 25.59 3.69 5.45
N LEU A 846 25.64 3.69 4.11
CA LEU A 846 26.46 4.62 3.33
C LEU A 846 26.04 6.07 3.63
N ARG A 847 24.73 6.35 3.60
CA ARG A 847 24.15 7.68 3.87
C ARG A 847 24.45 8.19 5.29
N ARG A 848 24.68 7.29 6.25
CA ARG A 848 25.02 7.64 7.64
C ARG A 848 26.52 7.65 7.95
N ALA A 849 27.38 7.17 7.06
CA ALA A 849 28.83 7.22 7.20
C ALA A 849 29.40 8.50 6.54
N LYS A 850 29.51 9.59 7.30
CA LYS A 850 29.95 10.90 6.76
C LYS A 850 31.45 10.98 6.42
N GLU A 851 32.28 10.15 7.02
CA GLU A 851 33.74 10.16 6.88
C GLU A 851 34.29 8.97 6.07
N LYS A 852 35.61 8.77 6.08
CA LYS A 852 36.32 7.67 5.39
C LYS A 852 35.94 6.30 5.96
N HIS A 853 34.82 5.77 5.47
CA HIS A 853 34.22 4.46 5.76
C HIS A 853 35.12 3.22 5.60
N GLY A 854 36.31 3.34 5.01
CA GLY A 854 37.25 2.21 4.79
C GLY A 854 36.78 1.18 3.75
N LEU A 855 35.53 1.28 3.28
CA LEU A 855 35.06 0.79 2.00
C LEU A 855 35.80 1.53 0.87
N ALA A 856 36.37 0.79 -0.09
CA ALA A 856 37.06 1.36 -1.23
C ALA A 856 36.06 1.67 -2.35
N LEU A 857 36.32 2.73 -3.13
CA LEU A 857 35.46 3.10 -4.25
C LEU A 857 35.44 2.04 -5.36
N SER A 858 36.49 1.22 -5.47
CA SER A 858 36.53 -0.01 -6.28
C SER A 858 35.50 -1.05 -5.85
N ASP A 859 35.27 -1.21 -4.53
CA ASP A 859 34.30 -2.16 -3.98
C ASP A 859 32.87 -1.71 -4.35
N ILE A 860 32.61 -0.40 -4.34
CA ILE A 860 31.32 0.19 -4.79
C ILE A 860 31.13 -0.01 -6.29
N LEU A 861 32.10 0.46 -7.10
CA LEU A 861 32.07 0.31 -8.56
C LEU A 861 31.82 -1.14 -9.01
N ALA A 862 32.46 -2.12 -8.36
CA ALA A 862 32.29 -3.54 -8.69
C ALA A 862 30.87 -4.07 -8.39
N LEU A 863 30.18 -3.54 -7.36
CA LEU A 863 28.80 -3.92 -7.03
C LEU A 863 27.78 -3.19 -7.91
N THR A 864 28.04 -1.93 -8.29
CA THR A 864 27.16 -1.10 -9.12
C THR A 864 27.43 -1.24 -10.62
N THR A 865 28.36 -2.11 -11.05
CA THR A 865 28.60 -2.37 -12.48
C THR A 865 27.40 -3.10 -13.10
N ALA A 866 26.71 -2.41 -14.01
CA ALA A 866 25.57 -2.95 -14.74
C ALA A 866 25.96 -4.18 -15.57
N GLY A 867 25.01 -5.13 -15.71
CA GLY A 867 25.21 -6.38 -16.44
C GLY A 867 26.01 -7.46 -15.70
N THR A 868 26.49 -7.21 -14.49
CA THR A 868 27.01 -8.27 -13.59
C THR A 868 25.87 -8.99 -12.89
N ARG A 869 26.00 -10.30 -12.67
CA ARG A 869 24.98 -11.10 -11.97
C ARG A 869 24.85 -10.67 -10.51
N LYS A 870 25.95 -10.24 -9.89
CA LYS A 870 25.94 -9.66 -8.53
C LYS A 870 25.11 -8.38 -8.44
N SER A 871 25.23 -7.48 -9.41
CA SER A 871 24.41 -6.26 -9.47
C SER A 871 22.93 -6.62 -9.63
N GLN A 872 22.59 -7.55 -10.54
CA GLN A 872 21.22 -8.05 -10.69
C GLN A 872 20.68 -8.66 -9.39
N ASN A 873 21.35 -9.67 -8.84
CA ASN A 873 20.94 -10.33 -7.59
C ASN A 873 20.81 -9.35 -6.40
N TRP A 874 21.65 -8.32 -6.35
CA TRP A 874 21.54 -7.25 -5.35
C TRP A 874 20.25 -6.43 -5.57
N TRP A 875 20.02 -5.93 -6.78
CA TRP A 875 18.83 -5.14 -7.10
C TRP A 875 17.53 -5.93 -6.90
N ASP A 876 17.49 -7.17 -7.37
CA ASP A 876 16.33 -8.05 -7.23
C ASP A 876 15.95 -8.31 -5.77
N GLN A 877 16.96 -8.38 -4.88
CA GLN A 877 16.76 -8.47 -3.44
C GLN A 877 16.38 -7.12 -2.80
N TYR A 878 16.95 -6.01 -3.27
CA TYR A 878 16.68 -4.66 -2.78
C TYR A 878 15.19 -4.29 -2.94
N TYR A 879 14.58 -4.64 -4.08
CA TYR A 879 13.14 -4.48 -4.32
C TYR A 879 12.24 -5.43 -3.53
N ARG A 880 12.79 -6.38 -2.78
CA ARG A 880 12.04 -7.44 -2.09
C ARG A 880 12.55 -7.59 -0.64
N PRO A 881 12.48 -6.55 0.21
CA PRO A 881 13.10 -6.54 1.54
C PRO A 881 12.51 -7.61 2.48
N ASP A 882 11.22 -7.91 2.32
CA ASP A 882 10.48 -8.96 3.03
C ASP A 882 10.52 -10.33 2.32
N CYS A 883 11.30 -10.43 1.23
CA CYS A 883 11.46 -11.61 0.37
C CYS A 883 10.15 -12.18 -0.20
N THR A 884 9.20 -11.32 -0.56
CA THR A 884 8.06 -11.64 -1.44
C THR A 884 8.52 -11.84 -2.90
N LEU A 885 7.84 -12.69 -3.69
CA LEU A 885 8.14 -12.77 -5.13
C LEU A 885 7.81 -11.46 -5.87
N LYS A 886 6.66 -10.82 -5.56
CA LYS A 886 6.32 -9.51 -6.14
C LYS A 886 7.17 -8.39 -5.52
N PRO A 887 7.72 -7.45 -6.32
CA PRO A 887 8.54 -6.36 -5.83
C PRO A 887 7.74 -5.27 -5.13
N ASP A 888 8.36 -4.62 -4.15
CA ASP A 888 7.82 -3.46 -3.43
C ASP A 888 7.87 -2.20 -4.31
N GLU A 889 6.72 -1.86 -4.90
CA GLU A 889 6.54 -0.64 -5.69
C GLU A 889 6.73 0.67 -4.90
N SER A 890 6.69 0.64 -3.57
CA SER A 890 6.64 1.84 -2.73
C SER A 890 8.01 2.51 -2.52
N GLN A 891 9.12 1.79 -2.77
CA GLN A 891 10.46 2.32 -2.53
C GLN A 891 10.82 3.52 -3.41
N SER A 892 11.33 4.58 -2.78
CA SER A 892 11.81 5.79 -3.46
C SER A 892 13.15 5.54 -4.17
N ARG A 893 13.07 5.07 -5.41
CA ARG A 893 14.20 4.58 -6.22
C ARG A 893 14.95 5.68 -6.99
N PRO A 894 16.29 5.60 -7.15
CA PRO A 894 17.01 6.16 -8.30
C PRO A 894 16.49 5.57 -9.63
N GLY A 895 16.22 6.40 -10.64
CA GLY A 895 15.75 5.94 -11.94
C GLY A 895 16.88 5.22 -12.67
N SER A 896 18.07 5.84 -12.66
CA SER A 896 19.31 5.22 -13.09
C SER A 896 19.88 4.33 -11.98
N LEU A 897 20.45 3.19 -12.36
CA LEU A 897 21.13 2.26 -11.44
C LEU A 897 22.66 2.47 -11.45
N GLU A 898 23.09 3.69 -11.82
CA GLU A 898 24.48 4.02 -12.09
C GLU A 898 25.24 4.43 -10.82
N THR A 899 26.52 4.07 -10.76
CA THR A 899 27.40 4.36 -9.61
C THR A 899 27.37 5.82 -9.19
N LEU A 900 27.36 6.75 -10.15
CA LEU A 900 27.38 8.19 -9.88
C LEU A 900 26.11 8.62 -9.13
N SER A 901 24.94 8.23 -9.62
CA SER A 901 23.64 8.52 -9.02
C SER A 901 23.52 7.93 -7.62
N ILE A 902 23.97 6.68 -7.44
CA ILE A 902 23.98 5.99 -6.14
C ILE A 902 24.87 6.74 -5.13
N VAL A 903 26.07 7.14 -5.53
CA VAL A 903 27.00 7.89 -4.66
C VAL A 903 26.51 9.34 -4.43
N PHE A 904 25.82 9.97 -5.37
CA PHE A 904 25.22 11.29 -5.16
C PHE A 904 23.96 11.27 -4.27
N VAL A 905 23.18 10.19 -4.29
CA VAL A 905 21.99 10.06 -3.40
C VAL A 905 22.38 9.52 -2.02
N PHE A 906 23.33 8.59 -1.92
CA PHE A 906 23.64 7.87 -0.68
C PHE A 906 25.09 7.97 -0.18
N GLY A 907 26.05 8.43 -0.98
CA GLY A 907 27.45 8.58 -0.58
C GLY A 907 27.76 9.88 0.16
N SER A 908 28.93 10.00 0.80
CA SER A 908 29.42 11.28 1.33
C SER A 908 29.80 12.25 0.19
N GLU A 909 29.94 13.55 0.50
CA GLU A 909 30.40 14.54 -0.49
C GLU A 909 31.85 14.26 -0.95
N THR A 910 32.69 13.80 -0.02
CA THR A 910 34.07 13.39 -0.32
C THR A 910 34.13 12.21 -1.29
N LEU A 911 33.27 11.20 -1.11
CA LEU A 911 33.17 10.05 -2.01
C LEU A 911 32.64 10.43 -3.40
N ALA A 912 31.67 11.36 -3.45
CA ALA A 912 31.12 11.87 -4.71
C ALA A 912 32.16 12.63 -5.53
N LEU A 913 32.97 13.47 -4.88
CA LEU A 913 34.08 14.18 -5.52
C LEU A 913 35.22 13.24 -5.94
N GLU A 914 35.52 12.20 -5.16
CA GLU A 914 36.51 11.18 -5.52
C GLU A 914 36.08 10.38 -6.76
N LEU A 915 34.80 9.98 -6.83
CA LEU A 915 34.24 9.29 -8.01
C LEU A 915 34.21 10.17 -9.26
N LEU A 916 33.77 11.41 -9.15
CA LEU A 916 33.81 12.35 -10.27
C LEU A 916 35.24 12.57 -10.77
N GLY A 917 36.22 12.67 -9.87
CA GLY A 917 37.64 12.79 -10.20
C GLY A 917 38.18 11.59 -10.98
N MET A 918 37.77 10.36 -10.64
CA MET A 918 38.14 9.17 -11.41
C MET A 918 37.42 9.09 -12.75
N LEU A 919 36.11 9.35 -12.80
CA LEU A 919 35.31 9.27 -14.02
C LEU A 919 35.84 10.21 -15.11
N VAL A 920 36.14 11.47 -14.76
CA VAL A 920 36.71 12.47 -15.67
C VAL A 920 38.13 12.09 -16.16
N GLN A 921 38.83 11.18 -15.47
CA GLN A 921 40.16 10.70 -15.87
C GLN A 921 40.16 9.36 -16.63
N GLN A 922 39.07 8.58 -16.58
CA GLN A 922 39.05 7.18 -17.00
C GLN A 922 37.94 6.83 -18.00
N SER A 923 36.92 7.68 -18.16
CA SER A 923 35.75 7.41 -19.00
C SER A 923 35.60 8.43 -20.12
N ASP A 924 34.86 8.05 -21.16
CA ASP A 924 34.52 8.94 -22.26
C ASP A 924 33.59 10.09 -21.81
N ALA A 925 33.79 11.27 -22.40
CA ALA A 925 33.13 12.50 -21.97
C ALA A 925 31.60 12.45 -22.14
N GLU A 926 31.10 11.82 -23.21
CA GLU A 926 29.67 11.67 -23.48
C GLU A 926 29.02 10.73 -22.44
N SER A 927 29.71 9.64 -22.07
CA SER A 927 29.24 8.72 -21.02
C SER A 927 29.23 9.35 -19.62
N VAL A 928 30.26 10.14 -19.26
CA VAL A 928 30.29 10.86 -17.97
C VAL A 928 29.20 11.94 -17.91
N LEU A 929 28.88 12.57 -19.05
CA LEU A 929 27.79 13.53 -19.14
C LEU A 929 26.43 12.88 -18.88
N GLU A 930 26.13 11.75 -19.53
CA GLU A 930 24.82 11.11 -19.36
C GLU A 930 24.64 10.60 -17.92
N GLN A 931 25.69 10.04 -17.31
CA GLN A 931 25.69 9.72 -15.87
C GLN A 931 25.40 10.94 -14.97
N LYS A 932 25.88 12.14 -15.34
CA LYS A 932 25.53 13.38 -14.63
C LYS A 932 24.08 13.79 -14.85
N LYS A 933 23.54 13.66 -16.07
CA LYS A 933 22.12 13.95 -16.36
C LYS A 933 21.18 13.01 -15.59
N ASN A 934 21.58 11.75 -15.44
CA ASN A 934 20.88 10.72 -14.69
C ASN A 934 20.94 10.98 -13.16
N ALA A 935 22.14 11.22 -12.63
CA ALA A 935 22.32 11.57 -11.22
C ALA A 935 21.54 12.84 -10.83
N ALA A 936 21.42 13.81 -11.74
CA ALA A 936 20.63 15.01 -11.51
C ALA A 936 19.12 14.74 -11.45
N ASP A 937 18.55 13.96 -12.37
CA ASP A 937 17.14 13.54 -12.31
C ASP A 937 16.84 12.80 -11.00
N ASP A 938 17.79 12.00 -10.53
CA ASP A 938 17.65 11.22 -9.30
C ASP A 938 17.76 12.09 -8.04
N LEU A 939 18.67 13.06 -7.99
CA LEU A 939 18.72 14.08 -6.94
C LEU A 939 17.45 14.97 -6.93
N ILE A 940 16.95 15.34 -8.11
CA ILE A 940 15.73 16.16 -8.27
C ILE A 940 14.51 15.39 -7.76
N ARG A 941 14.27 14.16 -8.24
CA ARG A 941 13.09 13.35 -7.89
C ARG A 941 13.09 12.92 -6.41
N LEU A 942 14.26 12.81 -5.78
CA LEU A 942 14.41 12.48 -4.35
C LEU A 942 14.55 13.71 -3.44
N GLY A 943 14.46 14.94 -3.98
CA GLY A 943 14.49 16.18 -3.20
C GLY A 943 15.87 16.57 -2.63
N GLU A 944 16.94 15.88 -3.02
CA GLU A 944 18.32 16.06 -2.55
C GLU A 944 19.04 17.24 -3.24
N LEU A 945 18.27 18.32 -3.47
CA LEU A 945 18.64 19.52 -4.21
C LEU A 945 19.96 20.16 -3.74
N HIS A 946 20.31 20.00 -2.45
CA HIS A 946 21.53 20.54 -1.86
C HIS A 946 22.83 19.99 -2.48
N ARG A 947 22.77 18.86 -3.21
CA ARG A 947 23.93 18.22 -3.84
C ARG A 947 24.08 18.50 -5.33
N LEU A 948 23.05 19.06 -5.97
CA LEU A 948 23.12 19.52 -7.37
C LEU A 948 24.26 20.54 -7.62
N PRO A 949 24.56 21.50 -6.72
CA PRO A 949 25.70 22.39 -6.87
C PRO A 949 27.05 21.67 -7.04
N LEU A 950 27.29 20.58 -6.28
CA LEU A 950 28.51 19.78 -6.38
C LEU A 950 28.61 19.12 -7.76
N LEU A 951 27.53 18.49 -8.21
CA LEU A 951 27.42 17.82 -9.52
C LEU A 951 27.64 18.80 -10.70
N ILE A 952 27.12 20.03 -10.57
CA ILE A 952 27.30 21.13 -11.54
C ILE A 952 28.74 21.66 -11.52
N SER A 953 29.33 21.86 -10.33
CA SER A 953 30.65 22.47 -10.17
C SER A 953 31.81 21.62 -10.70
N TYR A 954 31.65 20.30 -10.76
CA TYR A 954 32.70 19.35 -11.13
C TYR A 954 32.59 18.93 -12.60
N SER A 955 32.61 19.92 -13.51
CA SER A 955 32.75 19.70 -14.95
C SER A 955 34.06 20.33 -15.43
N PRO A 956 34.86 19.66 -16.29
CA PRO A 956 36.04 20.29 -16.88
C PRO A 956 35.61 21.50 -17.73
N ASP A 957 36.35 22.61 -17.62
CA ASP A 957 36.00 23.90 -18.25
C ASP A 957 35.81 23.81 -19.78
N GLU A 958 36.41 22.81 -20.44
CA GLU A 958 36.55 22.73 -21.89
C GLU A 958 35.22 22.47 -22.65
N ASP A 959 34.18 21.93 -22.01
CA ASP A 959 32.87 21.70 -22.68
C ASP A 959 31.66 21.79 -21.72
N LEU A 960 31.42 22.97 -21.15
CA LEU A 960 30.22 23.22 -20.34
C LEU A 960 28.93 23.29 -21.18
N LYS A 961 29.02 23.49 -22.51
CA LYS A 961 27.88 23.46 -23.44
C LYS A 961 27.07 22.16 -23.29
N SER A 962 27.77 21.04 -23.10
CA SER A 962 27.18 19.73 -22.80
C SER A 962 26.29 19.71 -21.54
N CYS A 963 26.52 20.60 -20.56
CA CYS A 963 25.67 20.72 -19.36
C CYS A 963 24.36 21.49 -19.58
N MET A 964 24.04 21.96 -20.79
CA MET A 964 22.79 22.69 -21.04
C MET A 964 21.53 21.85 -20.81
N ASP A 965 21.55 20.55 -21.11
CA ASP A 965 20.46 19.63 -20.77
C ASP A 965 20.19 19.61 -19.25
N LEU A 966 21.27 19.57 -18.46
CA LEU A 966 21.22 19.57 -16.99
C LEU A 966 20.63 20.88 -16.45
N PHE A 967 21.06 22.02 -16.99
CA PHE A 967 20.49 23.33 -16.63
C PHE A 967 19.01 23.44 -17.02
N GLY A 968 18.64 22.91 -18.19
CA GLY A 968 17.25 22.80 -18.63
C GLY A 968 16.38 21.94 -17.70
N LYS A 969 16.88 20.78 -17.26
CA LYS A 969 16.20 19.91 -16.28
C LYS A 969 15.95 20.62 -14.96
N VAL A 970 16.96 21.29 -14.40
CA VAL A 970 16.83 22.06 -13.14
C VAL A 970 15.79 23.18 -13.26
N MET A 971 15.83 23.96 -14.35
CA MET A 971 14.87 25.06 -14.57
C MET A 971 13.44 24.57 -14.83
N ARG A 972 13.28 23.47 -15.58
CA ARG A 972 11.97 22.83 -15.82
C ARG A 972 11.35 22.33 -14.52
N TYR A 973 12.13 21.67 -13.65
CA TYR A 973 11.62 21.16 -12.39
C TYR A 973 11.27 22.29 -11.41
N TRP A 974 12.09 23.37 -11.34
CA TRP A 974 11.70 24.58 -10.61
C TRP A 974 10.36 25.14 -11.11
N ALA A 975 10.19 25.25 -12.43
CA ALA A 975 8.95 25.75 -13.04
C ALA A 975 7.72 24.88 -12.71
N GLN A 976 7.89 23.57 -12.51
CA GLN A 976 6.83 22.68 -12.07
C GLN A 976 6.53 22.80 -10.56
N ALA A 977 7.54 23.00 -9.71
CA ALA A 977 7.40 22.97 -8.26
C ALA A 977 7.11 24.34 -7.61
N HIS A 978 7.46 25.46 -8.24
CA HIS A 978 7.52 26.78 -7.58
C HIS A 978 6.21 27.28 -6.95
N GLN A 979 5.04 26.84 -7.44
CA GLN A 979 3.74 27.28 -6.94
C GLN A 979 3.37 26.66 -5.56
N GLU A 980 3.96 25.51 -5.23
CA GLU A 980 3.68 24.75 -3.99
C GLU A 980 4.93 24.63 -3.07
N MET A 981 6.04 25.27 -3.45
CA MET A 981 7.32 25.16 -2.76
C MET A 981 7.36 25.84 -1.38
N THR A 982 8.02 25.18 -0.42
CA THR A 982 8.32 25.76 0.89
C THR A 982 9.44 26.81 0.80
N LYS A 983 9.46 27.74 1.77
CA LYS A 983 10.50 28.77 1.94
C LYS A 983 11.92 28.21 2.19
N GLU A 984 12.06 26.91 2.41
CA GLU A 984 13.37 26.27 2.46
C GLU A 984 13.80 25.76 1.08
N SER A 985 12.89 25.11 0.35
CA SER A 985 13.14 24.71 -1.05
C SER A 985 13.48 25.91 -1.93
N GLU A 986 12.80 27.04 -1.75
CA GLU A 986 13.10 28.31 -2.42
C GLU A 986 14.58 28.73 -2.24
N LYS A 987 15.08 28.70 -1.00
CA LYS A 987 16.49 29.01 -0.69
C LYS A 987 17.48 28.01 -1.29
N ARG A 988 17.09 26.73 -1.40
CA ARG A 988 17.92 25.69 -2.05
C ARG A 988 18.05 25.99 -3.55
N PHE A 989 16.97 26.38 -4.23
CA PHE A 989 17.04 26.81 -5.64
C PHE A 989 17.84 28.09 -5.84
N GLU A 990 17.70 29.09 -4.98
CA GLU A 990 18.53 30.30 -5.02
C GLU A 990 20.03 29.97 -4.91
N ALA A 991 20.41 29.00 -4.08
CA ALA A 991 21.79 28.51 -4.00
C ALA A 991 22.24 27.78 -5.28
N ILE A 992 21.38 26.97 -5.91
CA ILE A 992 21.67 26.30 -7.19
C ILE A 992 21.84 27.33 -8.32
N PHE A 993 20.92 28.28 -8.45
CA PHE A 993 20.98 29.33 -9.47
C PHE A 993 22.19 30.26 -9.30
N ASN A 994 22.68 30.46 -8.07
CA ASN A 994 23.95 31.14 -7.81
C ASN A 994 25.17 30.35 -8.31
N HIS A 995 25.16 29.00 -8.23
CA HIS A 995 26.23 28.18 -8.80
C HIS A 995 26.17 28.16 -10.34
N MET A 996 24.97 28.05 -10.92
CA MET A 996 24.76 28.15 -12.36
C MET A 996 25.22 29.51 -12.92
N ALA A 997 25.04 30.59 -12.16
CA ALA A 997 25.56 31.92 -12.53
C ALA A 997 27.10 32.00 -12.62
N GLY A 998 27.82 31.07 -11.98
CA GLY A 998 29.28 30.94 -12.15
C GLY A 998 29.70 30.58 -13.57
N ALA A 999 28.82 29.93 -14.35
CA ALA A 999 29.10 29.55 -15.73
C ALA A 999 29.05 30.74 -16.72
N PHE A 1000 28.52 31.92 -16.32
CA PHE A 1000 28.29 33.04 -17.24
C PHE A 1000 29.54 33.51 -17.99
N ARG A 1001 30.73 33.42 -17.38
CA ARG A 1001 32.01 33.74 -18.05
C ARG A 1001 32.35 32.74 -19.18
N ILE A 1002 32.01 31.46 -18.99
CA ILE A 1002 32.28 30.38 -19.95
C ILE A 1002 31.24 30.41 -21.09
N MET A 1003 30.01 30.84 -20.80
CA MET A 1003 28.94 31.05 -21.79
C MET A 1003 29.33 32.01 -22.92
N VAL A 1004 30.07 33.07 -22.60
CA VAL A 1004 30.62 34.02 -23.58
C VAL A 1004 31.74 33.38 -24.41
N GLN A 1005 32.61 32.60 -23.77
CA GLN A 1005 33.75 31.94 -24.42
C GLN A 1005 33.36 30.79 -25.36
N GLN A 1006 32.19 30.17 -25.12
CA GLN A 1006 31.68 29.01 -25.86
C GLN A 1006 30.40 29.30 -26.67
N GLU A 1007 29.99 30.58 -26.77
CA GLU A 1007 28.88 31.03 -27.63
C GLU A 1007 27.53 30.32 -27.38
N TRP A 1008 27.11 30.17 -26.12
CA TRP A 1008 25.79 29.58 -25.76
C TRP A 1008 24.94 30.43 -24.80
N GLY A 1009 25.22 31.73 -24.67
CA GLY A 1009 24.46 32.61 -23.77
C GLY A 1009 23.04 32.91 -24.26
N ASN A 1010 22.85 33.12 -25.56
CA ASN A 1010 21.50 33.27 -26.15
C ASN A 1010 20.64 32.02 -25.90
N HIS A 1011 21.23 30.83 -26.04
CA HIS A 1011 20.56 29.54 -25.82
C HIS A 1011 20.10 29.39 -24.36
N MET A 1012 20.94 29.78 -23.39
CA MET A 1012 20.57 29.77 -21.97
C MET A 1012 19.45 30.77 -21.63
N LEU A 1013 19.45 31.95 -22.26
CA LEU A 1013 18.38 32.95 -22.10
C LEU A 1013 17.04 32.42 -22.65
N CYS A 1014 17.05 31.80 -23.83
CA CYS A 1014 15.85 31.22 -24.44
C CYS A 1014 15.33 30.03 -23.62
N LEU A 1015 16.22 29.15 -23.14
CA LEU A 1015 15.86 28.00 -22.30
C LEU A 1015 15.25 28.45 -20.96
N ALA A 1016 15.85 29.44 -20.29
CA ALA A 1016 15.29 30.02 -19.06
C ALA A 1016 13.92 30.68 -19.29
N ALA A 1017 13.72 31.37 -20.41
CA ALA A 1017 12.44 31.97 -20.77
C ALA A 1017 11.37 30.93 -21.13
N SER A 1018 11.75 29.83 -21.79
CA SER A 1018 10.85 28.74 -22.19
C SER A 1018 10.23 27.96 -21.01
N TYR A 1019 10.81 28.08 -19.81
CA TYR A 1019 10.29 27.53 -18.55
C TYR A 1019 9.83 28.62 -17.57
N GLY A 1020 9.80 29.89 -17.98
CA GLY A 1020 9.41 31.00 -17.10
C GLY A 1020 10.34 31.20 -15.88
N CYS A 1021 11.62 30.83 -16.00
CA CYS A 1021 12.58 30.79 -14.89
C CYS A 1021 13.10 32.19 -14.52
N ILE A 1022 12.20 33.03 -14.00
CA ILE A 1022 12.47 34.41 -13.58
C ILE A 1022 13.71 34.54 -12.67
N PRO A 1023 13.99 33.65 -11.68
CA PRO A 1023 15.20 33.76 -10.86
C PRO A 1023 16.52 33.62 -11.64
N MET A 1024 16.52 32.90 -12.76
CA MET A 1024 17.68 32.80 -13.67
C MET A 1024 17.74 34.01 -14.61
N LEU A 1025 16.61 34.43 -15.18
CA LEU A 1025 16.54 35.60 -16.05
C LEU A 1025 17.01 36.89 -15.34
N ARG A 1026 16.57 37.10 -14.07
CA ARG A 1026 17.05 38.22 -13.25
C ARG A 1026 18.58 38.19 -13.05
N ARG A 1027 19.17 37.00 -12.84
CA ARG A 1027 20.64 36.83 -12.70
C ARG A 1027 21.37 37.16 -14.01
N LEU A 1028 20.90 36.62 -15.14
CA LEU A 1028 21.46 36.88 -16.47
C LEU A 1028 21.49 38.38 -16.79
N PHE A 1029 20.36 39.08 -16.65
CA PHE A 1029 20.31 40.53 -16.93
C PHE A 1029 21.06 41.38 -15.89
N THR A 1030 21.10 40.98 -14.62
CA THR A 1030 21.92 41.67 -13.60
C THR A 1030 23.42 41.56 -13.91
N ALA A 1031 23.88 40.39 -14.38
CA ALA A 1031 25.25 40.21 -14.83
C ALA A 1031 25.54 40.99 -16.13
N ALA A 1032 24.64 40.91 -17.12
CA ALA A 1032 24.76 41.65 -18.39
C ALA A 1032 24.67 43.19 -18.24
N ALA A 1033 24.17 43.71 -17.11
CA ALA A 1033 24.24 45.13 -16.78
C ALA A 1033 25.66 45.57 -16.33
N LEU A 1034 26.52 44.62 -15.96
CA LEU A 1034 27.91 44.84 -15.55
C LEU A 1034 28.92 44.36 -16.61
N ASP A 1035 28.54 43.35 -17.41
CA ASP A 1035 29.35 42.72 -18.44
C ASP A 1035 28.74 42.94 -19.84
N PRO A 1036 29.35 43.80 -20.69
CA PRO A 1036 28.84 44.09 -22.02
C PRO A 1036 29.09 42.95 -23.03
N GLU A 1037 30.05 42.06 -22.78
CA GLU A 1037 30.31 40.90 -23.65
C GLU A 1037 29.22 39.85 -23.42
N LEU A 1038 28.88 39.60 -22.15
CA LEU A 1038 27.70 38.79 -21.79
C LEU A 1038 26.41 39.40 -22.33
N LYS A 1039 26.23 40.73 -22.27
CA LYS A 1039 25.04 41.39 -22.85
C LYS A 1039 24.92 41.17 -24.35
N ALA A 1040 26.04 41.27 -25.08
CA ALA A 1040 26.06 41.03 -26.52
C ALA A 1040 25.76 39.57 -26.87
N GLU A 1041 26.26 38.60 -26.08
CA GLU A 1041 26.04 37.18 -26.32
C GLU A 1041 24.60 36.71 -25.96
N ILE A 1042 24.00 37.18 -24.86
CA ILE A 1042 22.62 36.76 -24.53
C ILE A 1042 21.58 37.36 -25.50
N LEU A 1043 21.84 38.57 -26.03
CA LEU A 1043 20.99 39.25 -27.02
C LEU A 1043 21.42 38.98 -28.48
N ARG A 1044 22.25 37.96 -28.73
CA ARG A 1044 22.78 37.65 -30.05
C ARG A 1044 21.72 37.03 -30.95
N SER A 1045 21.56 37.59 -32.16
CA SER A 1045 20.70 37.02 -33.21
C SER A 1045 21.05 35.56 -33.52
N PRO A 1046 20.06 34.66 -33.70
CA PRO A 1046 20.32 33.23 -33.86
C PRO A 1046 21.09 32.93 -35.15
N HIS A 1047 22.07 32.03 -35.05
CA HIS A 1047 22.78 31.51 -36.22
C HIS A 1047 21.87 30.67 -37.11
N ARG A 1048 22.02 30.83 -38.43
CA ARG A 1048 21.53 29.85 -39.41
C ARG A 1048 22.50 28.66 -39.42
N ASP A 1049 22.37 27.80 -38.42
CA ASP A 1049 23.24 26.62 -38.29
C ASP A 1049 23.03 25.67 -39.49
N GLU A 1050 24.10 25.32 -40.20
CA GLU A 1050 24.04 24.57 -41.46
C GLU A 1050 23.77 23.06 -41.24
N GLY A 1051 22.53 22.74 -40.85
CA GLY A 1051 21.95 21.40 -40.99
C GLY A 1051 22.48 20.31 -40.06
N ARG A 1052 23.10 20.66 -38.91
CA ARG A 1052 23.70 19.69 -37.97
C ARG A 1052 23.15 19.71 -36.53
N SER A 1053 21.92 20.15 -36.33
CA SER A 1053 21.11 19.64 -35.22
C SER A 1053 19.64 19.50 -35.62
N LYS A 1054 18.96 18.51 -35.03
CA LYS A 1054 17.51 18.29 -35.17
C LYS A 1054 16.71 18.69 -33.92
N THR A 1055 17.36 19.24 -32.89
CA THR A 1055 16.75 19.55 -31.60
C THR A 1055 16.57 21.06 -31.39
N ALA A 1056 15.30 21.44 -31.16
CA ALA A 1056 14.83 22.78 -30.75
C ALA A 1056 15.20 23.98 -31.66
N VAL A 1057 14.27 24.36 -32.55
CA VAL A 1057 14.25 25.69 -33.18
C VAL A 1057 13.53 26.65 -32.23
N TYR A 1058 14.32 27.41 -31.46
CA TYR A 1058 13.86 28.41 -30.50
C TYR A 1058 13.27 29.65 -31.21
N HIS A 1059 12.19 30.23 -30.69
CA HIS A 1059 11.61 31.49 -31.19
C HIS A 1059 12.25 32.73 -30.56
N GLN A 1060 13.46 32.61 -30.02
CA GLN A 1060 14.08 33.60 -29.13
C GLN A 1060 13.29 33.81 -27.83
N SER A 1061 13.94 34.40 -26.82
CA SER A 1061 13.45 34.34 -25.44
C SER A 1061 12.02 34.86 -25.22
N VAL A 1062 11.61 35.94 -25.89
CA VAL A 1062 10.23 36.46 -25.77
C VAL A 1062 9.22 35.52 -26.47
N GLY A 1063 9.59 34.99 -27.63
CA GLY A 1063 8.81 34.02 -28.39
C GLY A 1063 8.60 32.69 -27.67
N ASP A 1064 9.66 32.16 -27.05
CA ASP A 1064 9.61 30.91 -26.30
C ASP A 1064 8.83 31.05 -24.98
N ALA A 1065 8.88 32.21 -24.31
CA ALA A 1065 8.03 32.51 -23.16
C ALA A 1065 6.55 32.64 -23.56
N ALA A 1066 6.25 33.30 -24.69
CA ALA A 1066 4.90 33.40 -25.23
C ALA A 1066 4.34 32.04 -25.69
N TRP A 1067 5.16 31.20 -26.34
CA TRP A 1067 4.80 29.85 -26.79
C TRP A 1067 4.44 28.88 -25.66
N ASN A 1068 4.91 29.14 -24.43
CA ASN A 1068 4.64 28.34 -23.24
C ASN A 1068 3.71 29.03 -22.22
N GLY A 1069 3.14 30.19 -22.57
CA GLY A 1069 2.13 30.89 -21.75
C GLY A 1069 2.67 31.66 -20.54
N HIS A 1070 3.97 31.98 -20.50
CA HIS A 1070 4.61 32.60 -19.32
C HIS A 1070 4.48 34.14 -19.31
N GLY A 1071 3.27 34.65 -19.06
CA GLY A 1071 2.94 36.10 -19.08
C GLY A 1071 3.88 36.98 -18.25
N ASP A 1072 4.10 36.63 -16.97
CA ASP A 1072 5.02 37.36 -16.07
C ASP A 1072 6.47 37.39 -16.59
N THR A 1073 6.88 36.36 -17.34
CA THR A 1073 8.22 36.29 -17.95
C THR A 1073 8.30 37.17 -19.19
N VAL A 1074 7.26 37.22 -20.01
CA VAL A 1074 7.18 38.18 -21.13
C VAL A 1074 7.17 39.62 -20.59
N ALA A 1075 6.40 39.91 -19.55
CA ALA A 1075 6.42 41.22 -18.88
C ALA A 1075 7.84 41.59 -18.40
N PHE A 1076 8.51 40.72 -17.65
CA PHE A 1076 9.88 40.95 -17.19
C PHE A 1076 10.88 41.12 -18.34
N LEU A 1077 10.78 40.34 -19.42
CA LEU A 1077 11.66 40.46 -20.59
C LEU A 1077 11.46 41.80 -21.32
N LEU A 1078 10.22 42.28 -21.46
CA LEU A 1078 9.91 43.57 -22.09
C LEU A 1078 10.42 44.79 -21.30
N GLU A 1079 10.81 44.62 -20.02
CA GLU A 1079 11.49 45.66 -19.23
C GLU A 1079 13.00 45.77 -19.52
N GLN A 1080 13.60 44.84 -20.29
CA GLN A 1080 15.06 44.76 -20.44
C GLN A 1080 15.61 45.50 -21.67
N ASP A 1081 16.61 46.36 -21.46
CA ASP A 1081 17.28 47.14 -22.51
C ASP A 1081 17.88 46.27 -23.64
N GLY A 1082 17.31 46.35 -24.84
CA GLY A 1082 17.79 45.68 -26.05
C GLY A 1082 17.06 44.39 -26.42
N ILE A 1083 16.01 44.01 -25.69
CA ILE A 1083 15.19 42.82 -25.98
C ILE A 1083 14.44 42.89 -27.33
N ASP A 1084 14.35 44.08 -27.95
CA ASP A 1084 13.56 44.32 -29.16
C ASP A 1084 13.96 43.40 -30.33
N ALA A 1085 15.24 43.02 -30.43
CA ALA A 1085 15.71 42.07 -31.44
C ALA A 1085 15.08 40.67 -31.32
N HIS A 1086 14.68 40.27 -30.10
CA HIS A 1086 13.99 39.00 -29.82
C HIS A 1086 12.47 39.15 -29.97
N LEU A 1087 11.93 40.32 -29.62
CA LEU A 1087 10.50 40.63 -29.78
C LEU A 1087 10.07 40.67 -31.26
N HIS A 1088 10.91 41.25 -32.12
CA HIS A 1088 10.71 41.32 -33.57
C HIS A 1088 11.21 40.07 -34.32
N TYR A 1089 11.57 38.99 -33.62
CA TYR A 1089 12.06 37.76 -34.25
C TYR A 1089 10.96 37.03 -35.03
N VAL A 1090 11.36 36.44 -36.15
CA VAL A 1090 10.53 35.66 -37.06
C VAL A 1090 11.24 34.35 -37.37
N ASP A 1091 10.55 33.22 -37.24
CA ASP A 1091 11.16 31.89 -37.45
C ASP A 1091 11.20 31.45 -38.92
N ILE A 1092 11.72 30.23 -39.13
CA ILE A 1092 11.84 29.59 -40.45
C ILE A 1092 10.49 29.37 -41.16
N VAL A 1093 9.36 29.47 -40.45
CA VAL A 1093 7.99 29.32 -40.98
C VAL A 1093 7.33 30.70 -41.16
N GLY A 1094 8.00 31.81 -40.83
CA GLY A 1094 7.43 33.16 -40.91
C GLY A 1094 6.57 33.55 -39.68
N ASN A 1095 6.56 32.74 -38.62
CA ASN A 1095 5.80 33.08 -37.41
C ASN A 1095 6.55 34.15 -36.61
N ASN A 1096 5.83 35.16 -36.11
CA ASN A 1096 6.33 36.10 -35.10
C ASN A 1096 5.81 35.75 -33.69
N VAL A 1097 6.12 36.57 -32.68
CA VAL A 1097 5.73 36.37 -31.27
C VAL A 1097 4.22 36.17 -31.06
N PHE A 1098 3.37 36.88 -31.83
CA PHE A 1098 1.91 36.76 -31.71
C PHE A 1098 1.39 35.41 -32.22
N HIS A 1099 1.98 34.89 -33.31
CA HIS A 1099 1.68 33.53 -33.81
C HIS A 1099 2.00 32.48 -32.73
N LYS A 1100 3.08 32.68 -31.95
CA LYS A 1100 3.44 31.80 -30.83
C LYS A 1100 2.48 31.92 -29.65
N ALA A 1101 2.05 33.15 -29.30
CA ALA A 1101 1.11 33.40 -28.22
C ALA A 1101 -0.28 32.74 -28.44
N THR A 1102 -0.69 32.47 -29.69
CA THR A 1102 -2.01 31.88 -29.99
C THR A 1102 -2.31 30.57 -29.26
N ARG A 1103 -1.26 29.78 -28.94
CA ARG A 1103 -1.36 28.42 -28.40
C ARG A 1103 -2.04 28.33 -27.04
N TYR A 1104 -1.97 29.40 -26.23
CA TYR A 1104 -2.48 29.43 -24.86
C TYR A 1104 -3.71 30.35 -24.66
N GLY A 1105 -4.00 31.24 -25.60
CA GLY A 1105 -5.24 32.04 -25.56
C GLY A 1105 -5.34 33.05 -24.40
N ASP A 1106 -4.23 33.51 -23.83
CA ASP A 1106 -4.24 34.50 -22.74
C ASP A 1106 -4.35 35.95 -23.27
N VAL A 1107 -5.41 36.66 -22.88
CA VAL A 1107 -5.65 38.06 -23.26
C VAL A 1107 -4.56 38.99 -22.70
N GLU A 1108 -4.00 38.73 -21.51
CA GLU A 1108 -2.99 39.61 -20.92
C GLU A 1108 -1.62 39.46 -21.59
N MET A 1109 -1.23 38.24 -21.99
CA MET A 1109 -0.10 37.99 -22.91
C MET A 1109 -0.22 38.85 -24.18
N PHE A 1110 -1.38 38.85 -24.84
CA PHE A 1110 -1.60 39.67 -26.03
C PHE A 1110 -1.58 41.18 -25.71
N ARG A 1111 -2.13 41.62 -24.58
CA ARG A 1111 -2.07 43.02 -24.12
C ARG A 1111 -0.63 43.49 -23.92
N LEU A 1112 0.21 42.70 -23.27
CA LEU A 1112 1.62 42.98 -23.05
C LEU A 1112 2.37 43.14 -24.38
N LEU A 1113 2.19 42.20 -25.31
CA LEU A 1113 2.86 42.22 -26.62
C LEU A 1113 2.40 43.40 -27.49
N VAL A 1114 1.08 43.67 -27.59
CA VAL A 1114 0.55 44.82 -28.36
C VAL A 1114 1.10 46.16 -27.83
N SER A 1115 1.34 46.28 -26.52
CA SER A 1115 1.87 47.50 -25.93
C SER A 1115 3.30 47.88 -26.36
N ARG A 1116 4.04 46.94 -26.99
CA ARG A 1116 5.43 47.14 -27.43
C ARG A 1116 5.69 46.84 -28.90
N PHE A 1117 4.88 45.99 -29.55
CA PHE A 1117 5.04 45.61 -30.96
C PHE A 1117 3.68 45.60 -31.70
N PRO A 1118 3.01 46.75 -31.87
CA PRO A 1118 1.70 46.80 -32.51
C PRO A 1118 1.73 46.41 -34.00
N GLU A 1119 2.84 46.63 -34.72
CA GLU A 1119 2.94 46.25 -36.14
C GLU A 1119 2.91 44.73 -36.36
N GLY A 1120 3.25 43.94 -35.33
CA GLY A 1120 3.29 42.48 -35.40
C GLY A 1120 1.93 41.80 -35.45
N VAL A 1121 0.84 42.51 -35.10
CA VAL A 1121 -0.51 41.94 -34.99
C VAL A 1121 -1.03 41.40 -36.33
N ASN A 1122 -0.73 42.09 -37.43
CA ASN A 1122 -1.15 41.76 -38.79
C ASN A 1122 -0.02 41.14 -39.63
N HIS A 1123 1.04 40.65 -39.00
CA HIS A 1123 2.11 39.93 -39.69
C HIS A 1123 1.59 38.62 -40.29
N ARG A 1124 2.17 38.19 -41.43
CA ARG A 1124 1.77 36.97 -42.14
C ARG A 1124 2.92 35.99 -42.22
N ASN A 1125 2.67 34.73 -41.86
CA ASN A 1125 3.65 33.66 -41.96
C ASN A 1125 3.83 33.16 -43.42
N ASN A 1126 4.67 32.14 -43.64
CA ASN A 1126 4.98 31.62 -44.98
C ASN A 1126 3.79 30.97 -45.69
N ASP A 1127 2.87 30.38 -44.92
CA ASP A 1127 1.61 29.80 -45.44
C ASP A 1127 0.59 30.90 -45.77
N GLY A 1128 0.77 32.08 -45.17
CA GLY A 1128 0.01 33.30 -45.44
C GLY A 1128 -0.95 33.68 -44.31
N ASP A 1129 -1.00 32.90 -43.23
CA ASP A 1129 -1.82 33.13 -42.04
C ASP A 1129 -1.30 34.27 -41.15
N THR A 1130 -2.22 34.89 -40.44
CA THR A 1130 -2.01 35.86 -39.35
C THR A 1130 -2.29 35.21 -37.98
N PRO A 1131 -1.88 35.83 -36.85
CA PRO A 1131 -2.26 35.37 -35.52
C PRO A 1131 -3.78 35.26 -35.33
N LEU A 1132 -4.55 36.15 -35.96
CA LEU A 1132 -6.01 36.16 -35.93
C LEU A 1132 -6.62 34.91 -36.59
N GLN A 1133 -6.13 34.53 -37.78
CA GLN A 1133 -6.54 33.30 -38.47
C GLN A 1133 -6.20 32.07 -37.62
N MET A 1134 -4.96 31.98 -37.11
CA MET A 1134 -4.53 30.88 -36.25
C MET A 1134 -5.40 30.72 -34.98
N LEU A 1135 -5.84 31.82 -34.36
CA LEU A 1135 -6.73 31.77 -33.18
C LEU A 1135 -8.13 31.24 -33.51
N VAL A 1136 -8.68 31.63 -34.66
CA VAL A 1136 -10.00 31.15 -35.14
C VAL A 1136 -9.94 29.66 -35.50
N PHE A 1137 -8.84 29.20 -36.12
CA PHE A 1137 -8.64 27.79 -36.46
C PHE A 1137 -8.56 26.87 -35.23
N GLN A 1138 -8.23 27.41 -34.05
CA GLN A 1138 -8.10 26.66 -32.79
C GLN A 1138 -9.42 26.59 -31.97
N GLN A 1139 -10.54 27.10 -32.50
CA GLN A 1139 -11.92 26.98 -31.96
C GLN A 1139 -12.22 27.51 -30.54
N ASN A 1140 -11.23 27.91 -29.73
CA ASN A 1140 -11.43 28.06 -28.28
C ASN A 1140 -10.97 29.40 -27.69
N ASN A 1141 -10.61 30.39 -28.52
CA ASN A 1141 -9.92 31.63 -28.13
C ASN A 1141 -10.74 32.92 -28.35
N HIS A 1142 -12.06 32.86 -28.13
CA HIS A 1142 -13.01 33.95 -28.46
C HIS A 1142 -12.64 35.32 -27.87
N GLU A 1143 -12.31 35.38 -26.58
CA GLU A 1143 -11.94 36.65 -25.90
C GLU A 1143 -10.65 37.28 -26.46
N VAL A 1144 -9.69 36.47 -26.93
CA VAL A 1144 -8.47 36.98 -27.58
C VAL A 1144 -8.77 37.52 -28.97
N VAL A 1145 -9.59 36.81 -29.75
CA VAL A 1145 -10.04 37.31 -31.06
C VAL A 1145 -10.78 38.63 -30.90
N LYS A 1146 -11.69 38.72 -29.91
CA LYS A 1146 -12.36 39.96 -29.56
C LYS A 1146 -11.40 41.08 -29.16
N PHE A 1147 -10.46 40.82 -28.25
CA PHE A 1147 -9.44 41.79 -27.84
C PHE A 1147 -8.58 42.28 -29.02
N LEU A 1148 -8.17 41.38 -29.91
CA LEU A 1148 -7.39 41.73 -31.09
C LEU A 1148 -8.14 42.66 -32.05
N LEU A 1149 -9.46 42.50 -32.19
CA LEU A 1149 -10.29 43.35 -33.05
C LEU A 1149 -10.64 44.68 -32.37
N GLU A 1150 -11.13 44.65 -31.12
CA GLU A 1150 -11.54 45.84 -30.37
C GLU A 1150 -10.37 46.76 -30.00
N VAL A 1151 -9.23 46.19 -29.59
CA VAL A 1151 -8.13 46.94 -28.94
C VAL A 1151 -6.83 46.94 -29.74
N ALA A 1152 -6.49 45.83 -30.41
CA ALA A 1152 -5.27 45.75 -31.22
C ALA A 1152 -5.50 46.14 -32.69
N HIS A 1153 -6.75 46.36 -33.11
CA HIS A 1153 -7.16 46.68 -34.48
C HIS A 1153 -6.60 45.73 -35.53
N ALA A 1154 -6.67 44.42 -35.24
CA ALA A 1154 -6.33 43.37 -36.18
C ALA A 1154 -7.25 43.42 -37.42
N ASP A 1155 -6.67 43.25 -38.61
CA ASP A 1155 -7.39 43.29 -39.87
C ASP A 1155 -7.85 41.88 -40.27
N VAL A 1156 -9.17 41.62 -40.19
CA VAL A 1156 -9.80 40.35 -40.61
C VAL A 1156 -9.54 40.03 -42.09
N ARG A 1157 -9.12 41.02 -42.89
CA ARG A 1157 -8.85 40.90 -44.33
C ARG A 1157 -7.36 40.72 -44.64
N CYS A 1158 -6.49 40.87 -43.63
CA CYS A 1158 -5.08 40.52 -43.76
C CYS A 1158 -4.94 38.99 -43.72
N GLY A 1159 -4.52 38.40 -44.84
CA GLY A 1159 -4.50 36.94 -45.00
C GLY A 1159 -4.90 36.49 -46.41
N PHE A 1160 -5.66 37.30 -47.15
CA PHE A 1160 -6.06 36.94 -48.50
C PHE A 1160 -4.95 37.17 -49.55
N THR A 1161 -4.91 36.28 -50.53
CA THR A 1161 -4.30 36.47 -51.85
C THR A 1161 -5.17 35.73 -52.87
N ASP A 1162 -5.23 36.18 -54.13
CA ASP A 1162 -6.12 35.64 -55.17
C ASP A 1162 -5.76 34.21 -55.67
N LYS A 1163 -5.03 33.41 -54.87
CA LYS A 1163 -4.47 32.11 -55.24
C LYS A 1163 -5.20 30.92 -54.58
N SER A 1164 -6.49 30.80 -54.87
CA SER A 1164 -7.26 29.53 -54.81
C SER A 1164 -7.18 28.68 -53.54
N SER A 1165 -6.84 29.25 -52.38
CA SER A 1165 -6.77 28.58 -51.08
C SER A 1165 -7.81 29.17 -50.13
N ASP A 1166 -9.08 29.07 -50.51
CA ASP A 1166 -10.29 29.51 -49.80
C ASP A 1166 -10.36 29.22 -48.28
N TRP A 1167 -9.58 28.23 -47.81
CA TRP A 1167 -9.45 27.82 -46.42
C TRP A 1167 -8.93 28.91 -45.47
N HIS A 1168 -8.29 29.97 -45.97
CA HIS A 1168 -7.67 31.00 -45.13
C HIS A 1168 -8.67 32.05 -44.59
N GLU A 1169 -9.96 31.97 -44.89
CA GLU A 1169 -10.94 32.98 -44.44
C GLU A 1169 -11.45 32.74 -43.00
N PRO A 1170 -11.23 33.68 -42.05
CA PRO A 1170 -11.70 33.54 -40.66
C PRO A 1170 -13.20 33.27 -40.54
N LEU A 1171 -14.03 34.02 -41.28
CA LEU A 1171 -15.49 33.93 -41.16
C LEU A 1171 -16.03 32.61 -41.74
N ARG A 1172 -15.46 32.12 -42.85
CA ARG A 1172 -15.80 30.81 -43.44
C ARG A 1172 -15.41 29.68 -42.51
N MET A 1173 -14.23 29.73 -41.88
CA MET A 1173 -13.81 28.70 -40.93
C MET A 1173 -14.67 28.69 -39.66
N ALA A 1174 -14.95 29.86 -39.08
CA ALA A 1174 -15.87 29.99 -37.94
C ALA A 1174 -17.28 29.46 -38.27
N THR A 1175 -17.79 29.80 -39.46
CA THR A 1175 -19.08 29.31 -39.97
C THR A 1175 -19.06 27.79 -40.10
N ARG A 1176 -18.03 27.23 -40.76
CA ARG A 1176 -17.82 25.78 -40.92
C ARG A 1176 -17.84 25.01 -39.61
N TYR A 1177 -17.13 25.49 -38.59
CA TYR A 1177 -17.10 24.84 -37.27
C TYR A 1177 -18.42 24.96 -36.48
N GLY A 1178 -19.39 25.73 -36.98
CA GLY A 1178 -20.66 25.96 -36.29
C GLY A 1178 -20.57 27.01 -35.18
N ASP A 1179 -19.53 27.84 -35.16
CA ASP A 1179 -19.27 28.79 -34.07
C ASP A 1179 -19.94 30.14 -34.34
N LEU A 1180 -21.21 30.23 -33.90
CA LEU A 1180 -22.02 31.44 -33.97
C LEU A 1180 -21.40 32.62 -33.21
N ALA A 1181 -20.71 32.39 -32.09
CA ALA A 1181 -20.13 33.48 -31.29
C ALA A 1181 -18.91 34.08 -32.01
N MET A 1182 -18.03 33.24 -32.55
CA MET A 1182 -16.90 33.71 -33.36
C MET A 1182 -17.38 34.41 -34.64
N CYS A 1183 -18.45 33.92 -35.29
CA CYS A 1183 -19.06 34.61 -36.43
C CYS A 1183 -19.62 35.99 -36.04
N GLN A 1184 -20.27 36.11 -34.88
CA GLN A 1184 -20.74 37.39 -34.36
C GLN A 1184 -19.61 38.40 -34.16
N THR A 1185 -18.55 38.01 -33.46
CA THR A 1185 -17.39 38.91 -33.23
C THR A 1185 -16.65 39.30 -34.52
N LEU A 1186 -16.46 38.35 -35.46
CA LEU A 1186 -15.80 38.65 -36.74
C LEU A 1186 -16.61 39.63 -37.61
N VAL A 1187 -17.94 39.63 -37.52
CA VAL A 1187 -18.83 40.53 -38.27
C VAL A 1187 -19.04 41.87 -37.53
N GLU A 1188 -19.55 41.84 -36.29
CA GLU A 1188 -19.96 43.04 -35.53
C GLU A 1188 -18.79 43.94 -35.14
N ILE A 1189 -17.64 43.33 -34.84
CA ILE A 1189 -16.44 44.03 -34.35
C ILE A 1189 -15.38 44.05 -35.45
N GLY A 1190 -15.13 42.91 -36.10
CA GLY A 1190 -14.09 42.77 -37.12
C GLY A 1190 -14.45 43.29 -38.52
N GLY A 1191 -15.73 43.58 -38.80
CA GLY A 1191 -16.16 44.08 -40.11
C GLY A 1191 -15.93 43.08 -41.26
N ALA A 1192 -15.96 41.78 -41.00
CA ALA A 1192 -16.04 40.75 -42.03
C ALA A 1192 -17.34 40.88 -42.86
N ASP A 1193 -17.31 40.54 -44.14
CA ASP A 1193 -18.50 40.56 -45.01
C ASP A 1193 -19.34 39.29 -44.78
N PRO A 1194 -20.57 39.37 -44.24
CA PRO A 1194 -21.43 38.19 -44.03
C PRO A 1194 -21.77 37.44 -45.31
N MET A 1195 -21.64 38.07 -46.48
CA MET A 1195 -21.89 37.44 -47.77
C MET A 1195 -20.73 36.53 -48.24
N SER A 1196 -19.52 36.65 -47.67
CA SER A 1196 -18.35 35.92 -48.17
C SER A 1196 -18.49 34.39 -48.04
N VAL A 1197 -19.30 33.93 -47.08
CA VAL A 1197 -19.51 32.50 -46.80
C VAL A 1197 -20.53 31.82 -47.72
N PHE A 1198 -21.29 32.58 -48.52
CA PHE A 1198 -22.36 32.05 -49.36
C PHE A 1198 -21.99 31.98 -50.85
N GLU A 1199 -22.40 30.89 -51.51
CA GLU A 1199 -22.51 30.83 -52.97
C GLU A 1199 -23.96 31.05 -53.43
N GLN A 1200 -24.11 31.61 -54.63
CA GLN A 1200 -25.42 31.81 -55.26
C GLN A 1200 -25.80 30.58 -56.10
N CYS A 1201 -26.52 29.65 -55.47
CA CYS A 1201 -27.01 28.42 -56.09
C CYS A 1201 -28.42 28.65 -56.64
N GLY A 1202 -28.51 29.36 -57.77
CA GLY A 1202 -29.78 29.79 -58.38
C GLY A 1202 -30.46 30.92 -57.60
N GLU A 1203 -31.72 30.73 -57.19
CA GLU A 1203 -32.44 31.65 -56.30
C GLU A 1203 -32.10 31.42 -54.81
N THR A 1204 -31.35 30.36 -54.48
CA THR A 1204 -30.99 30.01 -53.09
C THR A 1204 -29.53 30.33 -52.78
N LEU A 1205 -29.29 31.02 -51.66
CA LEU A 1205 -27.94 31.12 -51.07
C LEU A 1205 -27.64 29.85 -50.28
N LYS A 1206 -26.47 29.26 -50.50
CA LYS A 1206 -25.94 28.10 -49.76
C LYS A 1206 -24.56 28.43 -49.21
N PHE A 1207 -24.17 27.83 -48.09
CA PHE A 1207 -22.79 27.93 -47.62
C PHE A 1207 -21.83 27.32 -48.66
N LYS A 1208 -20.70 27.98 -48.91
CA LYS A 1208 -19.65 27.50 -49.82
C LYS A 1208 -18.98 26.23 -49.33
N ASP A 1209 -18.84 26.11 -48.02
CA ASP A 1209 -18.13 25.03 -47.34
C ASP A 1209 -19.12 24.16 -46.55
N PRO A 1210 -18.88 22.83 -46.46
CA PRO A 1210 -19.69 21.98 -45.61
C PRO A 1210 -19.54 22.36 -44.14
N LEU A 1211 -20.65 22.29 -43.39
CA LEU A 1211 -20.68 22.59 -41.96
C LEU A 1211 -20.36 21.33 -41.16
N ASP A 1212 -19.39 21.42 -40.25
CA ASP A 1212 -19.04 20.34 -39.32
C ASP A 1212 -20.13 20.15 -38.23
N ARG A 1213 -21.09 21.09 -38.12
CA ARG A 1213 -22.26 21.05 -37.22
C ARG A 1213 -23.54 21.50 -37.95
N GLU A 1214 -24.15 20.61 -38.72
CA GLU A 1214 -25.39 20.91 -39.49
C GLU A 1214 -26.54 21.44 -38.61
N GLU A 1215 -26.64 21.04 -37.34
CA GLU A 1215 -27.64 21.56 -36.38
C GLU A 1215 -27.58 23.09 -36.18
N MET A 1216 -26.41 23.71 -36.40
CA MET A 1216 -26.21 25.16 -36.28
C MET A 1216 -26.48 25.91 -37.59
N ALA A 1217 -26.66 25.20 -38.72
CA ALA A 1217 -26.80 25.79 -40.05
C ALA A 1217 -27.90 26.85 -40.12
N GLY A 1218 -29.09 26.55 -39.58
CA GLY A 1218 -30.22 27.47 -39.59
C GLY A 1218 -29.97 28.76 -38.81
N LYS A 1219 -29.34 28.66 -37.63
CA LYS A 1219 -29.03 29.82 -36.77
C LYS A 1219 -27.93 30.70 -37.37
N LEU A 1220 -26.91 30.08 -37.96
CA LEU A 1220 -25.86 30.79 -38.68
C LEU A 1220 -26.40 31.47 -39.93
N GLN A 1221 -27.27 30.80 -40.69
CA GLN A 1221 -27.87 31.37 -41.89
C GLN A 1221 -28.83 32.53 -41.55
N GLU A 1222 -29.65 32.39 -40.50
CA GLU A 1222 -30.49 33.46 -39.98
C GLU A 1222 -29.65 34.67 -39.55
N TYR A 1223 -28.62 34.47 -38.74
CA TYR A 1223 -27.74 35.54 -38.26
C TYR A 1223 -26.99 36.25 -39.41
N LEU A 1224 -26.28 35.51 -40.25
CA LEU A 1224 -25.43 36.06 -41.30
C LEU A 1224 -26.22 36.76 -42.42
N LEU A 1225 -27.49 36.39 -42.63
CA LEU A 1225 -28.39 37.12 -43.53
C LEU A 1225 -29.04 38.35 -42.87
N CYS A 1226 -29.15 38.39 -41.54
CA CYS A 1226 -29.66 39.56 -40.80
C CYS A 1226 -28.57 40.60 -40.45
N ALA A 1227 -27.29 40.22 -40.46
CA ALA A 1227 -26.15 41.09 -40.18
C ALA A 1227 -25.71 41.96 -41.39
N LYS A 1228 -26.59 42.14 -42.38
CA LYS A 1228 -26.34 42.76 -43.68
C LYS A 1228 -27.34 43.88 -43.99
#